data_AF-A0A8K0V4T3-F1
#
_entry.id   AF-A0A8K0V4T3-F1
#
_cell.length_a   1.000
_cell.length_b   1.000
_cell.length_c   1.000
_cell.angle_alpha   90.00
_cell.angle_beta   90.00
_cell.angle_gamma   90.00
#
_symmetry.space_group_name_H-M   'P 1'
#
loop_
_entity.id
_entity.type
_entity.pdbx_description
1 polymer ?
#
loop_
_entity_poly.entity_id
_entity_poly.type
_entity_poly.pdbx_seq_one_letter_code
_entity_poly.pdbx_strand_id
1 'polypeptide(L)'
;MKNEPTRDAVHWFDDNGKPYFKTCLSPNSVKVRAQCKRPVHYPGIIIFVHGVNSTGEWFSDAEIAICDGLNKRLGLDGTSYKLRPNIYNSDNSLDLENYKKDREILNLADANSPIIRFFWGYRSPDGDEEKYKIPLVNKNNEDYRALKEQGATAEELRKKGPWFWGGGPFQNGTTHLYSLWSDVGFNEDLFLGMKVQAFAPDFDRLLTSAPGRRYYSHAAKRLADLLDFIRDKYPRDTVSVISHSQGTMIALAATAMAKKAPDSLFILNSPYRIEDQLLDRGAMPAEERLTSEARQKTLSAIIEKVAERATVLSQEQYSSLCVGRSEDNKPWTPDIMHKSKLLQTATTYSESGKDYPKVIAKQILTEKWVSERDNHGRFYIYFNPHDRVMGASPLLSLGWQGLPNTLRENKPHPFLLQHQGHLFQRMMARFTSCGEEPNPKTVFSPLPGGEAFWDDNGDMLTYHNPHEKITVNINGEEVPEPISKDEMTNFDQSRTGGKRKDKKPEAKIGEGWGQFHTEVNPLTGEMVIVPNDDTFDNYIRLFPKQKVSTGNYRRLDYFPYQKLEMRPETDEERRIRVGSYISQPTDHSTLPRSRKFMSRVVAYDLPVGFCDATWDKAFMAKLRDMADWTKGYDSYFESGVLPEVKIPPIISTETVAEVEDAREERRKASMEPTRQKLLKAFELRDYQVSETRDRLGIIDSSSVSEE
;
A
#
# COMPACT_ATOMS: atom_id res chain seq x y z
N MET A 1 -28.77 -33.68 23.82
CA MET A 1 -29.92 -33.86 22.90
C MET A 1 -29.46 -34.36 21.51
N LYS A 2 -28.73 -35.47 21.39
CA LYS A 2 -28.10 -35.87 20.10
C LYS A 2 -28.77 -37.03 19.34
N ASN A 3 -29.85 -37.64 19.86
CA ASN A 3 -30.39 -38.90 19.32
C ASN A 3 -31.87 -38.87 18.90
N GLU A 4 -32.50 -37.69 18.75
CA GLU A 4 -33.87 -37.61 18.21
C GLU A 4 -33.84 -37.46 16.69
N PRO A 5 -34.69 -38.16 15.93
CA PRO A 5 -34.71 -38.06 14.47
C PRO A 5 -35.13 -36.66 14.03
N THR A 6 -34.45 -36.14 13.00
CA THR A 6 -34.74 -34.84 12.41
C THR A 6 -35.05 -34.95 10.93
N ARG A 7 -35.83 -34.00 10.42
CA ARG A 7 -36.02 -33.76 8.99
C ARG A 7 -35.52 -32.37 8.63
N ASP A 8 -34.94 -32.21 7.46
CA ASP A 8 -34.48 -30.91 6.99
C ASP A 8 -35.68 -29.99 6.71
N ALA A 9 -35.65 -28.79 7.29
CA ALA A 9 -36.59 -27.74 6.95
C ALA A 9 -36.14 -27.05 5.65
N VAL A 10 -37.08 -26.83 4.73
CA VAL A 10 -36.82 -26.03 3.54
C VAL A 10 -36.62 -24.57 3.95
N HIS A 11 -35.53 -23.98 3.49
CA HIS A 11 -35.24 -22.56 3.70
C HIS A 11 -35.55 -21.76 2.45
N TRP A 12 -35.82 -20.48 2.65
CA TRP A 12 -36.10 -19.47 1.65
C TRP A 12 -35.38 -18.19 2.07
N PHE A 13 -35.25 -17.25 1.15
CA PHE A 13 -34.69 -15.93 1.44
C PHE A 13 -35.79 -14.87 1.24
N ASP A 14 -35.83 -13.89 2.13
CA ASP A 14 -36.61 -12.68 1.88
C ASP A 14 -35.88 -11.76 0.87
N ASP A 15 -36.51 -10.64 0.52
CA ASP A 15 -35.95 -9.69 -0.44
C ASP A 15 -34.61 -9.08 0.02
N ASN A 16 -34.39 -9.00 1.33
CA ASN A 16 -33.11 -8.54 1.91
C ASN A 16 -32.05 -9.66 2.00
N GLY A 17 -32.37 -10.88 1.57
CA GLY A 17 -31.46 -12.02 1.60
C GLY A 17 -31.40 -12.73 2.96
N LYS A 18 -32.32 -12.46 3.88
CA LYS A 18 -32.36 -13.13 5.19
C LYS A 18 -33.00 -14.52 5.06
N PRO A 19 -32.37 -15.60 5.57
CA PRO A 19 -32.97 -16.91 5.51
C PRO A 19 -34.12 -17.05 6.49
N TYR A 20 -35.22 -17.63 6.04
CA TYR A 20 -36.32 -18.10 6.88
C TYR A 20 -36.70 -19.54 6.51
N PHE A 21 -37.24 -20.26 7.49
CA PHE A 21 -37.54 -21.69 7.36
C PHE A 21 -39.04 -21.92 7.44
N LYS A 22 -39.57 -22.72 6.52
CA LYS A 22 -40.97 -23.16 6.56
C LYS A 22 -41.01 -24.66 6.84
N THR A 23 -41.85 -25.04 7.78
CA THR A 23 -42.00 -26.43 8.20
C THR A 23 -43.45 -26.71 8.61
N CYS A 24 -43.78 -27.99 8.77
CA CYS A 24 -45.10 -28.46 9.20
C CYS A 24 -44.99 -29.26 10.50
N LEU A 25 -46.09 -29.36 11.25
CA LEU A 25 -46.09 -30.11 12.50
C LEU A 25 -46.00 -31.61 12.22
N SER A 26 -45.20 -32.32 13.01
CA SER A 26 -45.19 -33.78 13.02
C SER A 26 -46.33 -34.28 13.93
N PRO A 27 -47.05 -35.36 13.57
CA PRO A 27 -48.04 -35.97 14.47
C PRO A 27 -47.41 -36.34 15.83
N ASN A 28 -48.16 -36.29 16.93
CA ASN A 28 -47.64 -36.61 18.27
C ASN A 28 -47.00 -38.01 18.39
N SER A 29 -47.43 -38.95 17.54
CA SER A 29 -46.88 -40.32 17.45
C SER A 29 -45.53 -40.39 16.74
N VAL A 30 -45.13 -39.36 16.00
CA VAL A 30 -43.90 -39.28 15.19
C VAL A 30 -43.05 -38.11 15.69
N LYS A 31 -42.12 -38.40 16.60
CA LYS A 31 -41.23 -37.42 17.25
C LYS A 31 -40.07 -36.97 16.34
N VAL A 32 -40.38 -36.50 15.13
CA VAL A 32 -39.38 -35.96 14.19
C VAL A 32 -39.38 -34.44 14.26
N ARG A 33 -38.24 -33.84 14.62
CA ARG A 33 -38.10 -32.38 14.65
C ARG A 33 -37.66 -31.82 13.31
N ALA A 34 -38.06 -30.59 13.01
CA ALA A 34 -37.54 -29.86 11.86
C ALA A 34 -36.16 -29.26 12.20
N GLN A 35 -35.14 -29.64 11.45
CA GLN A 35 -33.79 -29.09 11.57
C GLN A 35 -33.63 -27.93 10.58
N CYS A 36 -33.31 -26.75 11.11
CA CYS A 36 -33.03 -25.57 10.29
C CYS A 36 -31.52 -25.51 10.00
N LYS A 37 -31.11 -26.01 8.83
CA LYS A 37 -29.72 -25.92 8.37
C LYS A 37 -29.49 -24.53 7.81
N ARG A 38 -28.60 -23.76 8.43
CA ARG A 38 -28.25 -22.42 7.96
C ARG A 38 -27.59 -22.49 6.58
N PRO A 39 -27.86 -21.52 5.67
CA PRO A 39 -27.13 -21.40 4.42
C PRO A 39 -25.63 -21.16 4.64
N VAL A 40 -24.86 -21.11 3.56
CA VAL A 40 -23.44 -20.78 3.62
C VAL A 40 -23.25 -19.26 3.86
N HIS A 41 -22.36 -18.91 4.78
CA HIS A 41 -21.84 -17.57 5.03
C HIS A 41 -20.72 -17.24 4.04
N TYR A 42 -20.47 -15.95 3.84
CA TYR A 42 -19.18 -15.47 3.37
C TYR A 42 -18.07 -15.89 4.34
N PRO A 43 -16.83 -16.08 3.85
CA PRO A 43 -15.69 -16.35 4.73
C PRO A 43 -15.38 -15.18 5.68
N GLY A 44 -15.86 -13.98 5.36
CA GLY A 44 -15.68 -12.73 6.09
C GLY A 44 -15.96 -11.57 5.13
N ILE A 45 -15.94 -10.35 5.63
CA ILE A 45 -15.93 -9.13 4.81
C ILE A 45 -14.48 -8.76 4.52
N ILE A 46 -14.17 -8.48 3.25
CA ILE A 46 -12.81 -8.13 2.82
C ILE A 46 -12.84 -6.70 2.29
N ILE A 47 -12.07 -5.79 2.88
CA ILE A 47 -12.01 -4.40 2.47
C ILE A 47 -10.73 -4.16 1.68
N PHE A 48 -10.86 -3.66 0.44
CA PHE A 48 -9.73 -3.24 -0.38
C PHE A 48 -9.47 -1.75 -0.23
N VAL A 49 -8.21 -1.35 -0.07
CA VAL A 49 -7.80 0.06 0.08
C VAL A 49 -6.71 0.40 -0.94
N HIS A 50 -7.00 1.32 -1.85
CA HIS A 50 -6.07 1.72 -2.92
C HIS A 50 -5.04 2.76 -2.46
N GLY A 51 -3.99 2.95 -3.27
CA GLY A 51 -2.90 3.90 -3.04
C GLY A 51 -3.20 5.36 -3.41
N VAL A 52 -2.16 6.19 -3.43
CA VAL A 52 -2.20 7.56 -3.97
C VAL A 52 -2.31 7.55 -5.49
N ASN A 53 -2.84 8.63 -6.06
CA ASN A 53 -3.03 8.76 -7.50
C ASN A 53 -3.67 7.51 -8.12
N SER A 54 -4.74 7.04 -7.50
CA SER A 54 -5.39 5.80 -7.88
C SER A 54 -6.88 5.95 -7.63
N THR A 55 -7.64 5.36 -8.52
CA THR A 55 -9.08 5.18 -8.40
C THR A 55 -9.44 3.71 -8.17
N GLY A 56 -8.47 2.90 -7.72
CA GLY A 56 -8.65 1.48 -7.45
C GLY A 56 -8.50 0.58 -8.68
N GLU A 57 -7.59 0.91 -9.61
CA GLU A 57 -7.39 0.23 -10.89
C GLU A 57 -7.04 -1.27 -10.75
N TRP A 58 -6.62 -1.72 -9.57
CA TRP A 58 -6.34 -3.12 -9.27
C TRP A 58 -7.51 -3.87 -8.64
N PHE A 59 -8.55 -3.19 -8.18
CA PHE A 59 -9.64 -3.80 -7.41
C PHE A 59 -10.37 -4.89 -8.18
N SER A 60 -10.65 -4.68 -9.47
CA SER A 60 -11.35 -5.67 -10.31
C SER A 60 -10.52 -6.95 -10.45
N ASP A 61 -9.24 -6.84 -10.84
CA ASP A 61 -8.33 -7.98 -11.00
C ASP A 61 -8.19 -8.80 -9.70
N ALA A 62 -7.98 -8.10 -8.57
CA ALA A 62 -7.86 -8.72 -7.27
C ALA A 62 -9.17 -9.36 -6.80
N GLU A 63 -10.31 -8.72 -7.03
CA GLU A 63 -11.62 -9.23 -6.61
C GLU A 63 -11.98 -10.51 -7.37
N ILE A 64 -11.73 -10.55 -8.68
CA ILE A 64 -11.85 -11.76 -9.50
C ILE A 64 -10.95 -12.87 -8.93
N ALA A 65 -9.67 -12.57 -8.72
CA ALA A 65 -8.70 -13.55 -8.26
C ALA A 65 -8.99 -14.09 -6.85
N ILE A 66 -9.40 -13.22 -5.92
CA ILE A 66 -9.75 -13.60 -4.55
C ILE A 66 -11.03 -14.44 -4.54
N CYS A 67 -12.07 -14.07 -5.32
CA CYS A 67 -13.26 -14.90 -5.45
C CYS A 67 -12.91 -16.29 -5.99
N ASP A 68 -12.08 -16.37 -7.04
CA ASP A 68 -11.61 -17.65 -7.60
C ASP A 68 -10.82 -18.49 -6.58
N GLY A 69 -9.90 -17.86 -5.85
CA GLY A 69 -9.09 -18.54 -4.84
C GLY A 69 -9.92 -19.07 -3.67
N LEU A 70 -10.84 -18.25 -3.15
CA LEU A 70 -11.74 -18.63 -2.06
C LEU A 70 -12.75 -19.69 -2.50
N ASN A 71 -13.26 -19.63 -3.73
CA ASN A 71 -14.15 -20.67 -4.27
C ASN A 71 -13.47 -22.05 -4.28
N LYS A 72 -12.19 -22.10 -4.65
CA LYS A 72 -11.38 -23.32 -4.59
C LYS A 72 -11.11 -23.75 -3.15
N ARG A 73 -10.62 -22.84 -2.31
CA ARG A 73 -10.28 -23.10 -0.89
C ARG A 73 -11.47 -23.64 -0.09
N LEU A 74 -12.68 -23.15 -0.38
CA LEU A 74 -13.90 -23.46 0.37
C LEU A 74 -14.80 -24.49 -0.36
N GLY A 75 -14.38 -25.02 -1.50
CA GLY A 75 -15.13 -26.04 -2.25
C GLY A 75 -16.49 -25.55 -2.78
N LEU A 76 -16.60 -24.26 -3.12
CA LEU A 76 -17.84 -23.59 -3.55
C LEU A 76 -18.08 -23.65 -5.07
N ASP A 77 -17.10 -24.08 -5.85
CA ASP A 77 -17.25 -24.26 -7.29
C ASP A 77 -18.38 -25.24 -7.63
N GLY A 78 -19.19 -24.86 -8.61
CA GLY A 78 -20.37 -25.64 -9.03
C GLY A 78 -21.56 -25.58 -8.07
N THR A 79 -21.47 -24.82 -6.96
CA THR A 79 -22.58 -24.64 -6.02
C THR A 79 -23.34 -23.33 -6.26
N SER A 80 -24.55 -23.22 -5.71
CA SER A 80 -25.32 -21.97 -5.71
C SER A 80 -24.67 -20.85 -4.89
N TYR A 81 -23.75 -21.20 -3.98
CA TYR A 81 -23.06 -20.28 -3.07
C TYR A 81 -21.73 -19.75 -3.61
N LYS A 82 -21.39 -20.08 -4.87
CA LYS A 82 -20.17 -19.58 -5.52
C LYS A 82 -20.04 -18.07 -5.35
N LEU A 83 -18.87 -17.63 -4.89
CA LEU A 83 -18.53 -16.21 -4.78
C LEU A 83 -18.34 -15.65 -6.18
N ARG A 84 -18.99 -14.52 -6.46
CA ARG A 84 -18.95 -13.85 -7.77
C ARG A 84 -18.56 -12.39 -7.57
N PRO A 85 -17.54 -11.89 -8.28
CA PRO A 85 -17.04 -10.53 -8.13
C PRO A 85 -18.13 -9.49 -8.44
N ASN A 86 -18.09 -8.34 -7.77
CA ASN A 86 -18.84 -7.17 -8.21
C ASN A 86 -18.21 -6.63 -9.50
N ILE A 87 -19.05 -6.25 -10.46
CA ILE A 87 -18.64 -5.60 -11.70
C ILE A 87 -19.17 -4.17 -11.67
N TYR A 88 -18.27 -3.20 -11.72
CA TYR A 88 -18.64 -1.79 -11.78
C TYR A 88 -18.55 -1.27 -13.21
N ASN A 89 -19.38 -0.28 -13.55
CA ASN A 89 -19.31 0.45 -14.82
C ASN A 89 -17.93 1.05 -15.08
N SER A 90 -17.20 1.41 -14.04
CA SER A 90 -15.86 1.99 -14.11
C SER A 90 -14.71 0.98 -14.18
N ASP A 91 -14.98 -0.34 -14.22
CA ASP A 91 -13.92 -1.37 -14.18
C ASP A 91 -13.22 -1.55 -15.53
N ASN A 92 -13.90 -1.20 -16.64
CA ASN A 92 -13.37 -1.39 -17.98
C ASN A 92 -12.71 -0.10 -18.50
N SER A 93 -11.38 -0.09 -18.58
CA SER A 93 -10.63 1.04 -19.16
C SER A 93 -10.90 1.27 -20.65
N LEU A 94 -11.52 0.30 -21.33
CA LEU A 94 -11.94 0.40 -22.73
C LEU A 94 -13.29 1.10 -22.90
N ASP A 95 -14.09 1.15 -21.84
CA ASP A 95 -15.38 1.83 -21.85
C ASP A 95 -15.18 3.30 -21.47
N LEU A 96 -14.71 4.11 -22.43
CA LEU A 96 -14.46 5.53 -22.23
C LEU A 96 -15.73 6.32 -21.82
N GLU A 97 -16.92 5.77 -22.05
CA GLU A 97 -18.17 6.40 -21.64
C GLU A 97 -18.45 6.24 -20.14
N ASN A 98 -17.91 5.22 -19.48
CA ASN A 98 -18.18 4.96 -18.05
C ASN A 98 -16.92 4.92 -17.17
N TYR A 99 -15.74 4.75 -17.77
CA TYR A 99 -14.48 4.63 -17.06
C TYR A 99 -14.18 5.84 -16.17
N LYS A 100 -13.85 5.58 -14.90
CA LYS A 100 -13.59 6.58 -13.84
C LYS A 100 -14.73 7.57 -13.56
N LYS A 101 -15.96 7.30 -14.02
CA LYS A 101 -17.15 8.07 -13.64
C LYS A 101 -17.76 7.57 -12.32
N ASP A 102 -18.90 8.11 -11.94
CA ASP A 102 -19.62 7.67 -10.76
C ASP A 102 -19.91 6.16 -10.82
N ARG A 103 -19.59 5.47 -9.72
CA ARG A 103 -19.47 4.01 -9.67
C ARG A 103 -20.83 3.35 -9.48
N GLU A 104 -21.20 2.45 -10.37
CA GLU A 104 -22.44 1.68 -10.28
C GLU A 104 -22.17 0.19 -10.50
N ILE A 105 -22.78 -0.65 -9.66
CA ILE A 105 -22.66 -2.12 -9.80
C ILE A 105 -23.62 -2.57 -10.89
N LEU A 106 -23.08 -3.17 -11.95
CA LEU A 106 -23.84 -3.62 -13.11
C LEU A 106 -24.49 -5.00 -12.91
N ASN A 107 -23.91 -5.83 -12.05
CA ASN A 107 -24.33 -7.23 -11.88
C ASN A 107 -25.03 -7.50 -10.54
N LEU A 108 -25.78 -6.53 -9.98
CA LEU A 108 -26.42 -6.65 -8.65
C LEU A 108 -27.24 -7.92 -8.43
N ALA A 109 -27.88 -8.45 -9.48
CA ALA A 109 -28.69 -9.67 -9.39
C ALA A 109 -27.86 -10.95 -9.18
N ASP A 110 -26.65 -10.98 -9.75
CA ASP A 110 -25.76 -12.15 -9.76
C ASP A 110 -24.53 -11.99 -8.85
N ALA A 111 -24.22 -10.77 -8.40
CA ALA A 111 -23.10 -10.47 -7.55
C ALA A 111 -23.24 -11.20 -6.20
N ASN A 112 -22.16 -11.86 -5.78
CA ASN A 112 -22.10 -12.57 -4.50
C ASN A 112 -20.68 -12.46 -3.94
N SER A 113 -20.20 -11.21 -3.82
CA SER A 113 -18.83 -10.91 -3.43
C SER A 113 -18.76 -10.50 -1.96
N PRO A 114 -17.80 -11.05 -1.19
CA PRO A 114 -17.51 -10.58 0.17
C PRO A 114 -16.73 -9.26 0.20
N ILE A 115 -16.37 -8.69 -0.96
CA ILE A 115 -15.44 -7.58 -1.07
C ILE A 115 -16.15 -6.22 -1.03
N ILE A 116 -15.57 -5.30 -0.28
CA ILE A 116 -15.92 -3.88 -0.22
C ILE A 116 -14.72 -3.07 -0.72
N ARG A 117 -14.92 -2.22 -1.72
CA ARG A 117 -13.88 -1.35 -2.28
C ARG A 117 -13.91 0.01 -1.59
N PHE A 118 -12.84 0.37 -0.88
CA PHE A 118 -12.74 1.63 -0.14
C PHE A 118 -12.03 2.70 -0.99
N PHE A 119 -12.75 3.78 -1.29
CA PHE A 119 -12.28 4.89 -2.11
C PHE A 119 -12.05 6.14 -1.26
N TRP A 120 -10.93 6.81 -1.52
CA TRP A 120 -10.52 8.01 -0.82
C TRP A 120 -9.73 8.94 -1.75
N GLY A 121 -9.48 10.18 -1.33
CA GLY A 121 -8.66 11.10 -2.10
C GLY A 121 -8.63 12.51 -1.55
N TYR A 122 -8.15 13.43 -2.38
CA TYR A 122 -8.11 14.86 -2.08
C TYR A 122 -9.24 15.57 -2.82
N ARG A 123 -10.08 16.34 -2.12
CA ARG A 123 -11.08 17.23 -2.71
C ARG A 123 -10.65 18.65 -2.39
N SER A 124 -10.40 19.45 -3.44
CA SER A 124 -9.91 20.82 -3.26
C SER A 124 -10.99 21.65 -2.59
N PRO A 125 -10.70 22.49 -1.57
CA PRO A 125 -11.65 23.47 -1.08
C PRO A 125 -12.14 24.39 -2.21
N ASP A 126 -13.38 24.86 -2.12
CA ASP A 126 -13.95 25.75 -3.13
C ASP A 126 -13.14 27.04 -3.23
N GLY A 127 -12.67 27.38 -4.43
CA GLY A 127 -11.82 28.54 -4.70
C GLY A 127 -10.31 28.28 -4.57
N ASP A 128 -9.90 27.13 -4.03
CA ASP A 128 -8.49 26.72 -3.88
C ASP A 128 -8.03 25.79 -5.02
N GLU A 129 -8.83 25.56 -6.06
CA GLU A 129 -8.54 24.61 -7.16
C GLU A 129 -7.23 24.93 -7.91
N GLU A 130 -6.79 26.19 -7.88
CA GLU A 130 -5.58 26.66 -8.55
C GLU A 130 -4.37 26.82 -7.62
N LYS A 131 -4.57 26.63 -6.31
CA LYS A 131 -3.52 26.78 -5.29
C LYS A 131 -2.36 25.81 -5.50
N TYR A 132 -2.67 24.59 -5.95
CA TYR A 132 -1.70 23.53 -6.20
C TYR A 132 -1.77 23.06 -7.65
N LYS A 133 -0.61 22.77 -8.27
CA LYS A 133 -0.53 22.24 -9.63
C LYS A 133 -0.67 20.72 -9.63
N ILE A 134 -1.86 20.27 -9.26
CA ILE A 134 -2.25 18.86 -9.18
C ILE A 134 -3.44 18.58 -10.11
N PRO A 135 -3.61 17.34 -10.60
CA PRO A 135 -4.78 16.98 -11.36
C PRO A 135 -6.05 17.12 -10.50
N LEU A 136 -7.15 17.59 -11.09
CA LEU A 136 -8.45 17.73 -10.44
C LEU A 136 -9.56 17.47 -11.47
N VAL A 137 -10.42 16.51 -11.15
CA VAL A 137 -11.57 16.11 -11.98
C VAL A 137 -12.87 16.19 -11.19
N ASN A 138 -14.00 16.21 -11.89
CA ASN A 138 -15.32 16.05 -11.28
C ASN A 138 -15.81 14.58 -11.35
N LYS A 139 -17.04 14.30 -10.88
CA LYS A 139 -17.63 12.94 -10.89
C LYS A 139 -17.80 12.36 -12.30
N ASN A 140 -17.81 13.20 -13.33
CA ASN A 140 -17.89 12.79 -14.74
C ASN A 140 -16.50 12.60 -15.38
N ASN A 141 -15.44 12.68 -14.57
CA ASN A 141 -14.04 12.62 -15.02
C ASN A 141 -13.66 13.75 -16.00
N GLU A 142 -14.35 14.90 -15.94
CA GLU A 142 -13.95 16.11 -16.67
C GLU A 142 -12.83 16.81 -15.91
N ASP A 143 -11.77 17.27 -16.60
CA ASP A 143 -10.64 17.98 -15.98
C ASP A 143 -10.92 19.48 -15.81
N TYR A 144 -10.65 19.99 -14.60
CA TYR A 144 -10.87 21.41 -14.24
C TYR A 144 -10.13 22.38 -15.17
N ARG A 145 -8.84 22.12 -15.44
CA ARG A 145 -7.99 23.02 -16.24
C ARG A 145 -8.36 22.95 -17.70
N ALA A 146 -8.75 21.78 -18.20
CA ALA A 146 -9.24 21.61 -19.56
C ALA A 146 -10.50 22.45 -19.81
N LEU A 147 -11.48 22.40 -18.90
CA LEU A 147 -12.70 23.21 -19.03
C LEU A 147 -12.41 24.71 -18.94
N LYS A 148 -11.50 25.12 -18.04
CA LYS A 148 -11.07 26.52 -17.94
C LYS A 148 -10.37 27.00 -19.22
N GLU A 149 -9.46 26.21 -19.79
CA GLU A 149 -8.79 26.51 -21.07
C GLU A 149 -9.78 26.60 -22.24
N GLN A 150 -10.90 25.85 -22.20
CA GLN A 150 -11.99 25.91 -23.17
C GLN A 150 -12.91 27.14 -23.00
N GLY A 151 -12.67 27.98 -21.99
CA GLY A 151 -13.42 29.21 -21.75
C GLY A 151 -14.57 29.09 -20.76
N ALA A 152 -14.65 28.00 -19.98
CA ALA A 152 -15.64 27.89 -18.92
C ALA A 152 -15.48 29.00 -17.88
N THR A 153 -16.59 29.65 -17.56
CA THR A 153 -16.67 30.68 -16.52
C THR A 153 -16.53 30.08 -15.12
N ALA A 154 -16.16 30.90 -14.14
CA ALA A 154 -16.07 30.45 -12.74
C ALA A 154 -17.42 29.91 -12.21
N GLU A 155 -18.56 30.44 -12.67
CA GLU A 155 -19.87 29.96 -12.28
C GLU A 155 -20.16 28.56 -12.84
N GLU A 156 -19.82 28.31 -14.10
CA GLU A 156 -19.98 26.99 -14.73
C GLU A 156 -19.09 25.94 -14.06
N LEU A 157 -17.83 26.29 -13.77
CA LEU A 157 -16.90 25.42 -13.05
C LEU A 157 -17.41 25.06 -11.65
N ARG A 158 -17.98 26.03 -10.92
CA ARG A 158 -18.58 25.79 -9.60
C ARG A 158 -19.78 24.84 -9.67
N LYS A 159 -20.63 24.96 -10.71
CA LYS A 159 -21.78 24.05 -10.91
C LYS A 159 -21.36 22.63 -11.29
N LYS A 160 -20.21 22.47 -11.94
CA LYS A 160 -19.66 21.17 -12.36
C LYS A 160 -18.84 20.46 -11.28
N GLY A 161 -18.43 21.15 -10.22
CA GLY A 161 -17.73 20.56 -9.09
C GLY A 161 -18.61 19.58 -8.29
N PRO A 162 -18.09 19.00 -7.18
CA PRO A 162 -16.80 19.28 -6.57
C PRO A 162 -15.61 18.74 -7.40
N TRP A 163 -14.44 19.34 -7.19
CA TRP A 163 -13.20 18.99 -7.87
C TRP A 163 -12.27 18.19 -6.97
N PHE A 164 -11.88 16.99 -7.41
CA PHE A 164 -11.14 16.04 -6.59
C PHE A 164 -10.14 15.21 -7.39
N TRP A 165 -9.32 14.46 -6.67
CA TRP A 165 -8.39 13.50 -7.23
C TRP A 165 -8.32 12.22 -6.38
N GLY A 166 -8.57 11.07 -7.00
CA GLY A 166 -8.54 9.76 -6.35
C GLY A 166 -7.17 9.44 -5.77
N GLY A 167 -7.13 9.04 -4.49
CA GLY A 167 -5.92 8.82 -3.72
C GLY A 167 -5.12 10.10 -3.40
N GLY A 168 -5.54 11.25 -3.91
CA GLY A 168 -4.80 12.50 -3.81
C GLY A 168 -3.49 12.52 -4.60
N PRO A 169 -2.73 13.63 -4.54
CA PRO A 169 -1.56 13.84 -5.39
C PRO A 169 -0.45 12.83 -5.12
N PHE A 170 0.15 12.28 -6.19
CA PHE A 170 1.19 11.26 -6.12
C PHE A 170 2.36 11.66 -5.20
N GLN A 171 2.85 12.89 -5.35
CA GLN A 171 3.99 13.41 -4.59
C GLN A 171 3.73 13.53 -3.09
N ASN A 172 2.47 13.46 -2.66
CA ASN A 172 2.09 13.72 -1.28
C ASN A 172 2.19 12.48 -0.37
N GLY A 173 2.72 11.37 -0.88
CA GLY A 173 2.97 10.17 -0.10
C GLY A 173 3.91 10.43 1.09
N THR A 174 3.77 9.59 2.12
CA THR A 174 4.61 9.61 3.33
C THR A 174 5.05 8.21 3.75
N THR A 175 5.99 8.13 4.69
CA THR A 175 6.66 6.89 5.13
C THR A 175 6.43 6.55 6.61
N HIS A 176 5.69 7.39 7.34
CA HIS A 176 5.29 7.13 8.73
C HIS A 176 3.91 7.75 9.02
N LEU A 177 3.25 7.27 10.09
CA LEU A 177 1.84 7.61 10.30
C LEU A 177 1.60 9.05 10.73
N TYR A 178 2.50 9.64 11.51
CA TYR A 178 2.33 11.01 12.03
C TYR A 178 2.06 12.06 10.94
N SER A 179 2.73 11.95 9.77
CA SER A 179 2.53 12.87 8.65
C SER A 179 1.10 12.87 8.09
N LEU A 180 0.26 11.86 8.36
CA LEU A 180 -1.14 11.85 7.92
C LEU A 180 -1.97 12.98 8.57
N TRP A 181 -1.47 13.57 9.65
CA TRP A 181 -2.07 14.71 10.33
C TRP A 181 -1.41 16.05 10.00
N SER A 182 -0.38 16.04 9.16
CA SER A 182 0.36 17.27 8.85
C SER A 182 -0.50 18.26 8.06
N ASP A 183 -0.46 19.53 8.47
CA ASP A 183 -0.98 20.65 7.68
C ASP A 183 -0.09 20.97 6.47
N VAL A 184 1.09 20.34 6.38
CA VAL A 184 2.06 20.53 5.31
C VAL A 184 2.10 19.30 4.40
N GLY A 185 2.11 19.55 3.09
CA GLY A 185 2.26 18.54 2.05
C GLY A 185 3.69 18.47 1.52
N PHE A 186 3.87 17.76 0.42
CA PHE A 186 5.10 17.81 -0.34
C PHE A 186 5.45 19.25 -0.79
N ASN A 187 6.72 19.61 -0.74
CA ASN A 187 7.25 20.88 -1.20
C ASN A 187 8.26 20.65 -2.34
N GLU A 188 8.10 21.34 -3.47
CA GLU A 188 8.99 21.20 -4.63
C GLU A 188 10.37 21.83 -4.42
N ASP A 189 10.49 22.77 -3.49
CA ASP A 189 11.72 23.48 -3.16
C ASP A 189 12.49 22.69 -2.08
N LEU A 190 13.55 21.99 -2.49
CA LEU A 190 14.48 21.32 -1.56
C LEU A 190 15.40 22.36 -0.90
N PHE A 191 16.08 21.92 0.16
CA PHE A 191 17.17 22.66 0.80
C PHE A 191 18.18 23.19 -0.24
N LEU A 192 18.55 24.48 -0.15
CA LEU A 192 19.38 25.25 -1.11
C LEU A 192 18.70 25.71 -2.41
N GLY A 193 17.36 25.65 -2.52
CA GLY A 193 16.62 26.24 -3.64
C GLY A 193 16.68 25.45 -4.95
N MET A 194 17.07 24.18 -4.87
CA MET A 194 17.06 23.26 -6.02
C MET A 194 15.72 22.56 -6.11
N LYS A 195 15.13 22.47 -7.31
CA LYS A 195 13.87 21.75 -7.53
C LYS A 195 14.10 20.25 -7.56
N VAL A 196 13.21 19.47 -6.96
CA VAL A 196 13.24 17.98 -6.98
C VAL A 196 13.37 17.41 -8.41
N GLN A 197 12.76 18.09 -9.40
CA GLN A 197 12.85 17.73 -10.82
C GLN A 197 14.28 17.68 -11.38
N ALA A 198 15.24 18.37 -10.76
CA ALA A 198 16.65 18.36 -11.16
C ALA A 198 17.39 17.08 -10.75
N PHE A 199 16.85 16.30 -9.80
CA PHE A 199 17.48 15.10 -9.24
C PHE A 199 16.75 13.81 -9.56
N ALA A 200 15.47 13.88 -9.95
CA ALA A 200 14.67 12.71 -10.33
C ALA A 200 13.96 12.96 -11.69
N PRO A 201 14.71 13.02 -12.81
CA PRO A 201 14.14 13.27 -14.14
C PRO A 201 13.31 12.09 -14.68
N ASP A 202 13.41 10.92 -14.04
CA ASP A 202 12.78 9.67 -14.49
C ASP A 202 11.39 9.40 -13.89
N PHE A 203 10.75 10.42 -13.32
CA PHE A 203 9.29 10.39 -13.12
C PHE A 203 8.60 11.12 -14.26
N ASP A 204 7.70 10.42 -14.95
CA ASP A 204 6.76 10.94 -15.96
C ASP A 204 5.89 12.10 -15.46
N ARG A 205 5.95 12.42 -14.17
CA ARG A 205 5.02 13.32 -13.50
C ARG A 205 5.76 14.51 -12.94
N LEU A 206 5.20 15.69 -13.18
CA LEU A 206 5.68 16.93 -12.61
C LEU A 206 5.43 16.95 -11.09
N LEU A 207 6.49 16.91 -10.30
CA LEU A 207 6.41 16.98 -8.84
C LEU A 207 6.40 18.45 -8.40
N THR A 208 5.22 18.94 -8.03
CA THR A 208 5.01 20.32 -7.51
C THR A 208 4.49 20.30 -6.09
N SER A 209 4.54 21.44 -5.40
CA SER A 209 4.00 21.56 -4.05
C SER A 209 2.55 21.08 -3.95
N ALA A 210 2.25 20.36 -2.86
CA ALA A 210 1.00 19.64 -2.65
C ALA A 210 0.24 20.15 -1.40
N PRO A 211 -1.08 19.91 -1.31
CA PRO A 211 -1.88 20.23 -0.12
C PRO A 211 -1.42 19.46 1.12
N GLY A 212 -1.77 19.98 2.30
CA GLY A 212 -1.62 19.29 3.58
C GLY A 212 -2.24 17.90 3.58
N ARG A 213 -1.72 17.00 4.41
CA ARG A 213 -2.05 15.57 4.39
C ARG A 213 -3.24 15.18 5.26
N ARG A 214 -3.95 16.13 5.88
CA ARG A 214 -5.11 15.83 6.76
C ARG A 214 -6.25 15.06 6.09
N TYR A 215 -6.34 15.06 4.76
CA TYR A 215 -7.28 14.18 4.05
C TYR A 215 -6.93 12.69 4.19
N TYR A 216 -5.67 12.32 4.46
CA TYR A 216 -5.29 10.96 4.79
C TYR A 216 -5.82 10.54 6.16
N SER A 217 -5.64 11.37 7.21
CA SER A 217 -6.17 11.06 8.54
C SER A 217 -7.70 11.02 8.55
N HIS A 218 -8.36 11.86 7.76
CA HIS A 218 -9.81 11.76 7.51
C HIS A 218 -10.21 10.44 6.83
N ALA A 219 -9.51 10.04 5.77
CA ALA A 219 -9.76 8.75 5.11
C ALA A 219 -9.54 7.56 6.06
N ALA A 220 -8.50 7.62 6.90
CA ALA A 220 -8.23 6.60 7.93
C ALA A 220 -9.36 6.55 8.97
N LYS A 221 -9.89 7.71 9.38
CA LYS A 221 -11.04 7.78 10.30
C LYS A 221 -12.30 7.17 9.68
N ARG A 222 -12.57 7.42 8.40
CA ARG A 222 -13.69 6.81 7.68
C ARG A 222 -13.57 5.29 7.58
N LEU A 223 -12.37 4.78 7.31
CA LEU A 223 -12.13 3.33 7.31
C LEU A 223 -12.31 2.74 8.72
N ALA A 224 -11.82 3.42 9.76
CA ALA A 224 -12.04 3.00 11.14
C ALA A 224 -13.54 2.96 11.52
N ASP A 225 -14.29 3.98 11.12
CA ASP A 225 -15.74 4.04 11.34
C ASP A 225 -16.48 2.95 10.56
N LEU A 226 -16.03 2.60 9.36
CA LEU A 226 -16.58 1.48 8.59
C LEU A 226 -16.35 0.15 9.32
N LEU A 227 -15.15 -0.08 9.86
CA LEU A 227 -14.84 -1.27 10.68
C LEU A 227 -15.72 -1.33 11.93
N ASP A 228 -15.83 -0.22 12.65
CA ASP A 228 -16.65 -0.13 13.86
C ASP A 228 -18.14 -0.32 13.54
N PHE A 229 -18.64 0.23 12.42
CA PHE A 229 -20.01 0.07 11.98
C PHE A 229 -20.35 -1.40 11.66
N ILE A 230 -19.42 -2.14 11.04
CA ILE A 230 -19.55 -3.59 10.86
C ILE A 230 -19.67 -4.29 12.21
N ARG A 231 -18.79 -3.97 13.16
CA ARG A 231 -18.72 -4.62 14.47
C ARG A 231 -19.88 -4.26 15.40
N ASP A 232 -20.41 -3.05 15.30
CA ASP A 232 -21.53 -2.59 16.11
C ASP A 232 -22.83 -3.32 15.69
N LYS A 233 -23.00 -3.62 14.40
CA LYS A 233 -24.16 -4.39 13.90
C LYS A 233 -23.96 -5.90 13.95
N TYR A 234 -22.79 -6.38 13.52
CA TYR A 234 -22.43 -7.80 13.44
C TYR A 234 -21.11 -8.06 14.18
N PRO A 235 -21.16 -8.18 15.52
CA PRO A 235 -19.96 -8.23 16.37
C PRO A 235 -19.10 -9.47 16.18
N ARG A 236 -19.64 -10.53 15.56
CA ARG A 236 -18.95 -11.81 15.34
C ARG A 236 -18.35 -11.95 13.95
N ASP A 237 -18.68 -11.05 13.01
CA ASP A 237 -18.26 -11.23 11.62
C ASP A 237 -16.74 -11.23 11.52
N THR A 238 -16.14 -11.87 10.54
CA THR A 238 -14.71 -11.75 10.26
C THR A 238 -14.50 -10.60 9.30
N VAL A 239 -13.54 -9.71 9.56
CA VAL A 239 -13.24 -8.55 8.70
C VAL A 239 -11.74 -8.46 8.43
N SER A 240 -11.36 -8.41 7.17
CA SER A 240 -9.97 -8.30 6.71
C SER A 240 -9.76 -7.01 5.92
N VAL A 241 -8.56 -6.43 5.99
CA VAL A 241 -8.19 -5.25 5.18
C VAL A 241 -6.98 -5.57 4.31
N ILE A 242 -7.16 -5.55 2.99
CA ILE A 242 -6.09 -5.66 2.00
C ILE A 242 -5.81 -4.28 1.43
N SER A 243 -4.61 -3.78 1.65
CA SER A 243 -4.24 -2.40 1.33
C SER A 243 -2.96 -2.35 0.49
N HIS A 244 -2.87 -1.38 -0.42
CA HIS A 244 -1.75 -1.23 -1.33
C HIS A 244 -1.15 0.18 -1.26
N SER A 245 0.18 0.29 -1.37
CA SER A 245 0.89 1.57 -1.44
C SER A 245 0.53 2.50 -0.25
N GLN A 246 0.28 3.78 -0.49
CA GLN A 246 -0.17 4.73 0.55
C GLN A 246 -1.51 4.34 1.20
N GLY A 247 -2.32 3.50 0.57
CA GLY A 247 -3.51 2.90 1.20
C GLY A 247 -3.16 2.04 2.42
N THR A 248 -1.93 1.51 2.48
CA THR A 248 -1.43 0.82 3.68
C THR A 248 -1.28 1.76 4.87
N MET A 249 -0.92 3.03 4.64
CA MET A 249 -0.83 4.05 5.70
C MET A 249 -2.23 4.38 6.24
N ILE A 250 -3.22 4.47 5.36
CA ILE A 250 -4.63 4.62 5.72
C ILE A 250 -5.11 3.43 6.54
N ALA A 251 -4.81 2.19 6.13
CA ALA A 251 -5.22 0.98 6.84
C ALA A 251 -4.55 0.83 8.22
N LEU A 252 -3.26 1.16 8.33
CA LEU A 252 -2.52 1.19 9.59
C LEU A 252 -3.11 2.24 10.56
N ALA A 253 -3.32 3.47 10.09
CA ALA A 253 -3.91 4.54 10.91
C ALA A 253 -5.37 4.23 11.29
N ALA A 254 -6.16 3.65 10.37
CA ALA A 254 -7.52 3.20 10.66
C ALA A 254 -7.54 2.12 11.75
N THR A 255 -6.60 1.16 11.69
CA THR A 255 -6.44 0.13 12.71
C THR A 255 -6.08 0.75 14.07
N ALA A 256 -5.21 1.77 14.08
CA ALA A 256 -4.88 2.51 15.30
C ALA A 256 -6.12 3.21 15.90
N MET A 257 -7.02 3.76 15.06
CA MET A 257 -8.23 4.49 15.47
C MET A 257 -9.42 3.62 15.87
N ALA A 258 -9.67 2.51 15.16
CA ALA A 258 -10.89 1.70 15.32
C ALA A 258 -11.00 1.13 16.74
N LYS A 259 -12.22 0.90 17.24
CA LYS A 259 -12.43 0.27 18.56
C LYS A 259 -11.83 -1.13 18.60
N LYS A 260 -11.93 -1.88 17.50
CA LYS A 260 -11.31 -3.19 17.31
C LYS A 260 -10.53 -3.19 15.99
N ALA A 261 -9.35 -3.81 16.00
CA ALA A 261 -8.60 -4.05 14.78
C ALA A 261 -9.39 -4.95 13.80
N PRO A 262 -9.09 -4.89 12.48
CA PRO A 262 -9.49 -5.96 11.59
C PRO A 262 -8.88 -7.29 12.07
N ASP A 263 -9.54 -8.41 11.77
CA ASP A 263 -9.06 -9.73 12.18
C ASP A 263 -7.79 -10.14 11.43
N SER A 264 -7.51 -9.52 10.29
CA SER A 264 -6.21 -9.59 9.64
C SER A 264 -5.95 -8.32 8.82
N LEU A 265 -4.68 -7.96 8.71
CA LEU A 265 -4.24 -6.77 8.00
C LEU A 265 -3.12 -7.11 7.02
N PHE A 266 -3.30 -6.74 5.75
CA PHE A 266 -2.34 -6.98 4.68
C PHE A 266 -1.86 -5.66 4.11
N ILE A 267 -0.54 -5.47 4.13
CA ILE A 267 0.11 -4.29 3.55
C ILE A 267 0.95 -4.71 2.33
N LEU A 268 0.50 -4.32 1.14
CA LEU A 268 1.16 -4.61 -0.14
C LEU A 268 1.93 -3.39 -0.60
N ASN A 269 3.21 -3.56 -0.93
CA ASN A 269 4.06 -2.47 -1.43
C ASN A 269 4.01 -1.22 -0.51
N SER A 270 4.03 -1.45 0.82
CA SER A 270 3.86 -0.37 1.80
C SER A 270 5.04 0.61 1.80
N PRO A 271 4.78 1.93 1.74
CA PRO A 271 5.81 2.95 1.90
C PRO A 271 6.25 3.13 3.36
N TYR A 272 5.63 2.43 4.31
CA TYR A 272 6.01 2.52 5.71
C TYR A 272 7.48 2.13 5.90
N ARG A 273 8.20 2.95 6.67
CA ARG A 273 9.59 2.68 7.07
C ARG A 273 9.68 2.47 8.57
N ILE A 274 10.43 1.46 8.97
CA ILE A 274 10.78 1.23 10.38
C ILE A 274 12.04 1.99 10.82
N GLU A 275 12.87 2.42 9.87
CA GLU A 275 14.11 3.16 10.13
C GLU A 275 14.00 4.61 9.62
N ASP A 276 14.66 5.53 10.32
CA ASP A 276 14.90 6.90 9.85
C ASP A 276 16.11 6.95 8.91
N GLN A 277 16.10 7.91 7.96
CA GLN A 277 17.18 8.05 7.00
C GLN A 277 17.76 9.46 6.99
N LEU A 278 19.05 9.58 6.66
CA LEU A 278 19.73 10.87 6.58
C LEU A 278 19.05 11.83 5.59
N LEU A 279 18.51 11.30 4.49
CA LEU A 279 17.80 12.09 3.47
C LEU A 279 16.52 12.75 4.02
N ASP A 280 15.94 12.24 5.12
CA ASP A 280 14.76 12.84 5.76
C ASP A 280 15.05 14.26 6.25
N ARG A 281 16.32 14.59 6.56
CA ARG A 281 16.74 15.94 7.01
C ARG A 281 16.50 17.03 5.97
N GLY A 282 16.55 16.68 4.68
CA GLY A 282 16.37 17.62 3.56
C GLY A 282 15.00 17.53 2.89
N ALA A 283 14.27 16.43 3.10
CA ALA A 283 13.01 16.15 2.43
C ALA A 283 11.75 16.47 3.25
N MET A 284 11.86 16.60 4.58
CA MET A 284 10.70 16.78 5.47
C MET A 284 10.92 17.85 6.57
N PRO A 285 9.84 18.49 7.06
CA PRO A 285 9.89 19.38 8.24
C PRO A 285 10.52 18.68 9.45
N ALA A 286 11.16 19.44 10.34
CA ALA A 286 11.87 18.87 11.50
C ALA A 286 10.92 18.12 12.44
N GLU A 287 9.70 18.61 12.56
CA GLU A 287 8.61 18.08 13.39
C GLU A 287 8.06 16.75 12.87
N GLU A 288 8.30 16.43 11.59
CA GLU A 288 7.89 15.15 10.98
C GLU A 288 9.03 14.12 10.98
N ARG A 289 10.25 14.47 11.39
CA ARG A 289 11.38 13.54 11.41
C ARG A 289 11.32 12.65 12.65
N LEU A 290 10.48 11.62 12.59
CA LEU A 290 10.37 10.63 13.67
C LEU A 290 11.58 9.73 13.76
N THR A 291 11.95 9.34 14.99
CA THR A 291 13.02 8.37 15.26
C THR A 291 12.66 6.96 14.76
N SER A 292 13.69 6.14 14.45
CA SER A 292 13.49 4.71 14.20
C SER A 292 12.70 4.02 15.33
N GLU A 293 12.97 4.40 16.58
CA GLU A 293 12.27 3.84 17.76
C GLU A 293 10.78 4.21 17.76
N ALA A 294 10.42 5.47 17.47
CA ALA A 294 9.02 5.90 17.35
C ALA A 294 8.28 5.16 16.24
N ARG A 295 8.92 4.97 15.08
CA ARG A 295 8.36 4.22 13.94
C ARG A 295 8.15 2.75 14.30
N GLN A 296 9.12 2.11 14.95
CA GLN A 296 9.00 0.73 15.41
C GLN A 296 7.93 0.56 16.48
N LYS A 297 7.88 1.43 17.50
CA LYS A 297 6.84 1.42 18.54
C LYS A 297 5.44 1.52 17.95
N THR A 298 5.23 2.44 17.01
CA THR A 298 3.94 2.64 16.34
C THR A 298 3.49 1.37 15.60
N LEU A 299 4.38 0.78 14.78
CA LEU A 299 4.05 -0.43 14.03
C LEU A 299 3.83 -1.63 14.95
N SER A 300 4.67 -1.77 15.98
CA SER A 300 4.62 -2.82 16.98
C SER A 300 3.26 -2.82 17.70
N ALA A 301 2.82 -1.65 18.14
CA ALA A 301 1.56 -1.50 18.85
C ALA A 301 0.33 -1.75 17.94
N ILE A 302 0.43 -1.43 16.64
CA ILE A 302 -0.62 -1.80 15.66
C ILE A 302 -0.66 -3.32 15.45
N ILE A 303 0.49 -3.99 15.32
CA ILE A 303 0.57 -5.45 15.19
C ILE A 303 -0.03 -6.12 16.43
N GLU A 304 0.30 -5.64 17.63
CA GLU A 304 -0.26 -6.14 18.89
C GLU A 304 -1.78 -5.97 18.95
N LYS A 305 -2.30 -4.82 18.50
CA LYS A 305 -3.75 -4.58 18.42
C LYS A 305 -4.45 -5.54 17.44
N VAL A 306 -3.80 -5.89 16.33
CA VAL A 306 -4.31 -6.95 15.43
C VAL A 306 -4.22 -8.30 16.13
N ALA A 307 -3.12 -8.62 16.81
CA ALA A 307 -2.89 -9.89 17.51
C ALA A 307 -3.97 -10.21 18.57
N GLU A 308 -4.57 -9.20 19.21
CA GLU A 308 -5.74 -9.36 20.10
C GLU A 308 -6.91 -10.13 19.44
N ARG A 309 -6.97 -10.15 18.11
CA ARG A 309 -8.00 -10.85 17.34
C ARG A 309 -7.75 -12.36 17.18
N ALA A 310 -6.58 -12.87 17.57
CA ALA A 310 -6.18 -14.27 17.33
C ALA A 310 -7.07 -15.32 18.02
N THR A 311 -7.80 -14.95 19.05
CA THR A 311 -8.65 -15.86 19.84
C THR A 311 -10.15 -15.70 19.58
N VAL A 312 -10.51 -14.89 18.59
CA VAL A 312 -11.92 -14.55 18.28
C VAL A 312 -12.69 -15.76 17.77
N LEU A 313 -12.01 -16.64 17.02
CA LEU A 313 -12.56 -17.90 16.55
C LEU A 313 -11.95 -19.04 17.38
N SER A 314 -12.69 -19.53 18.37
CA SER A 314 -12.21 -20.65 19.19
C SER A 314 -12.53 -22.01 18.54
N GLN A 315 -11.74 -23.03 18.84
CA GLN A 315 -11.94 -24.38 18.29
C GLN A 315 -13.33 -24.96 18.59
N GLU A 316 -13.92 -24.61 19.75
CA GLU A 316 -15.28 -25.00 20.12
C GLU A 316 -16.35 -24.49 19.13
N GLN A 317 -16.07 -23.36 18.47
CA GLN A 317 -16.95 -22.71 17.51
C GLN A 317 -16.84 -23.28 16.10
N TYR A 318 -15.79 -24.05 15.77
CA TYR A 318 -15.57 -24.58 14.41
C TYR A 318 -16.76 -25.39 13.90
N SER A 319 -17.39 -26.16 14.78
CA SER A 319 -18.58 -26.96 14.45
C SER A 319 -19.80 -26.13 14.01
N SER A 320 -19.79 -24.82 14.28
CA SER A 320 -20.83 -23.87 13.91
C SER A 320 -20.53 -23.09 12.63
N LEU A 321 -19.33 -23.25 12.04
CA LEU A 321 -18.99 -22.61 10.79
C LEU A 321 -19.75 -23.27 9.62
N CYS A 322 -20.38 -22.43 8.81
CA CYS A 322 -21.01 -22.82 7.55
C CYS A 322 -20.44 -21.95 6.43
N VAL A 323 -19.18 -22.15 6.06
CA VAL A 323 -18.46 -21.30 5.09
C VAL A 323 -18.06 -22.05 3.82
N GLY A 324 -18.06 -23.38 3.87
CA GLY A 324 -17.62 -24.21 2.76
C GLY A 324 -17.43 -25.66 3.17
N ARG A 325 -16.73 -26.41 2.33
CA ARG A 325 -16.37 -27.81 2.55
C ARG A 325 -14.92 -28.08 2.15
N SER A 326 -14.32 -29.08 2.78
CA SER A 326 -13.05 -29.68 2.38
C SER A 326 -13.21 -30.58 1.15
N GLU A 327 -12.07 -31.00 0.58
CA GLU A 327 -12.01 -31.92 -0.57
C GLU A 327 -12.71 -33.26 -0.31
N ASP A 328 -12.74 -33.75 0.94
CA ASP A 328 -13.44 -34.97 1.35
C ASP A 328 -14.93 -34.73 1.70
N ASN A 329 -15.50 -33.59 1.31
CA ASN A 329 -16.88 -33.16 1.53
C ASN A 329 -17.29 -33.00 3.01
N LYS A 330 -16.33 -32.84 3.93
CA LYS A 330 -16.63 -32.45 5.31
C LYS A 330 -16.82 -30.93 5.40
N PRO A 331 -17.51 -30.41 6.42
CA PRO A 331 -17.57 -28.97 6.66
C PRO A 331 -16.16 -28.39 6.77
N TRP A 332 -15.94 -27.22 6.15
CA TRP A 332 -14.66 -26.54 6.26
C TRP A 332 -14.42 -26.11 7.72
N THR A 333 -13.22 -26.37 8.21
CA THR A 333 -12.71 -25.89 9.51
C THR A 333 -11.23 -25.54 9.37
N PRO A 334 -10.67 -24.71 10.26
CA PRO A 334 -9.23 -24.45 10.28
C PRO A 334 -8.34 -25.70 10.42
N ASP A 335 -8.89 -26.83 10.91
CA ASP A 335 -8.15 -28.08 11.15
C ASP A 335 -8.11 -29.04 9.93
N ILE A 336 -8.68 -28.67 8.78
CA ILE A 336 -8.66 -29.54 7.59
C ILE A 336 -7.28 -29.56 6.91
N MET A 337 -7.12 -30.46 5.95
CA MET A 337 -5.95 -30.50 5.08
C MET A 337 -6.39 -30.26 3.63
N HIS A 338 -5.53 -29.60 2.87
CA HIS A 338 -5.66 -29.40 1.42
C HIS A 338 -4.65 -30.25 0.67
N LYS A 339 -5.03 -30.76 -0.49
CA LYS A 339 -4.10 -31.50 -1.33
C LYS A 339 -3.15 -30.53 -2.03
N SER A 340 -1.85 -30.73 -1.84
CA SER A 340 -0.84 -29.92 -2.52
C SER A 340 -0.75 -30.30 -4.01
N LYS A 341 -0.53 -29.31 -4.87
CA LYS A 341 -0.09 -29.56 -6.25
C LYS A 341 1.39 -29.93 -6.33
N LEU A 342 2.17 -29.70 -5.27
CA LEU A 342 3.53 -30.21 -5.16
C LEU A 342 3.50 -31.69 -4.77
N LEU A 343 4.39 -32.48 -5.37
CA LEU A 343 4.54 -33.89 -5.03
C LEU A 343 5.64 -34.07 -3.98
N GLN A 344 5.47 -35.03 -3.07
CA GLN A 344 6.54 -35.36 -2.12
C GLN A 344 7.68 -36.08 -2.85
N THR A 345 8.90 -35.57 -2.73
CA THR A 345 10.08 -36.18 -3.37
C THR A 345 11.13 -36.57 -2.35
N ALA A 346 11.61 -37.82 -2.36
CA ALA A 346 12.86 -38.19 -1.72
C ALA A 346 14.02 -37.93 -2.68
N THR A 347 15.06 -37.29 -2.16
CA THR A 347 16.30 -37.04 -2.89
C THR A 347 17.40 -37.90 -2.28
N THR A 348 17.93 -38.83 -3.05
CA THR A 348 19.05 -39.68 -2.61
C THR A 348 20.36 -39.03 -3.04
N TYR A 349 21.24 -38.82 -2.07
CA TYR A 349 22.55 -38.21 -2.25
C TYR A 349 23.65 -39.26 -2.31
N SER A 350 24.70 -39.03 -3.11
CA SER A 350 25.89 -39.89 -3.11
C SER A 350 26.74 -39.65 -1.87
N GLU A 351 27.20 -40.72 -1.23
CA GLU A 351 28.30 -40.61 -0.27
C GLU A 351 29.59 -40.22 -1.01
N SER A 352 30.20 -39.12 -0.56
CA SER A 352 31.58 -38.68 -0.77
C SER A 352 31.95 -37.88 -2.04
N GLY A 353 32.42 -36.65 -1.77
CA GLY A 353 33.21 -35.75 -2.60
C GLY A 353 33.42 -34.45 -1.80
N LYS A 354 34.64 -33.91 -1.73
CA LYS A 354 35.03 -32.78 -0.87
C LYS A 354 34.27 -31.46 -1.12
N ASP A 355 33.44 -31.39 -2.16
CA ASP A 355 32.51 -30.30 -2.44
C ASP A 355 31.13 -30.90 -2.80
N TYR A 356 30.17 -30.72 -1.89
CA TYR A 356 28.72 -31.01 -1.96
C TYR A 356 28.26 -32.38 -2.52
N PRO A 357 27.38 -33.12 -1.82
CA PRO A 357 26.90 -34.41 -2.30
C PRO A 357 26.03 -34.27 -3.57
N LYS A 358 26.37 -35.03 -4.62
CA LYS A 358 25.65 -35.04 -5.90
C LYS A 358 24.33 -35.81 -5.75
N VAL A 359 23.23 -35.23 -6.26
CA VAL A 359 21.91 -35.90 -6.30
C VAL A 359 21.98 -37.05 -7.29
N ILE A 360 21.76 -38.29 -6.84
CA ILE A 360 21.79 -39.49 -7.68
C ILE A 360 20.39 -39.83 -8.22
N ALA A 361 19.35 -39.63 -7.41
CA ALA A 361 17.98 -39.90 -7.81
C ALA A 361 17.00 -39.00 -7.05
N LYS A 362 15.95 -38.55 -7.74
CA LYS A 362 14.78 -37.90 -7.14
C LYS A 362 13.57 -38.81 -7.36
N GLN A 363 13.12 -39.48 -6.31
CA GLN A 363 11.97 -40.39 -6.37
C GLN A 363 10.73 -39.66 -5.88
N ILE A 364 9.67 -39.63 -6.70
CA ILE A 364 8.35 -39.14 -6.29
C ILE A 364 7.72 -40.22 -5.41
N LEU A 365 7.47 -39.90 -4.13
CA LEU A 365 7.07 -40.89 -3.14
C LEU A 365 5.55 -40.98 -2.96
N THR A 366 4.84 -39.86 -2.74
CA THR A 366 3.39 -39.83 -2.47
C THR A 366 2.76 -38.45 -2.72
N GLU A 367 1.43 -38.35 -2.55
CA GLU A 367 0.66 -37.09 -2.47
C GLU A 367 1.07 -36.27 -1.24
N LYS A 368 1.34 -34.98 -1.41
CA LYS A 368 1.62 -34.05 -0.30
C LYS A 368 0.32 -33.35 0.13
N TRP A 369 0.13 -33.18 1.44
CA TRP A 369 -0.98 -32.45 2.02
C TRP A 369 -0.47 -31.26 2.82
N VAL A 370 -1.21 -30.14 2.76
CA VAL A 370 -0.90 -28.87 3.44
C VAL A 370 -2.03 -28.58 4.43
N SER A 371 -1.70 -28.29 5.68
CA SER A 371 -2.71 -27.95 6.69
C SER A 371 -3.43 -26.65 6.35
N GLU A 372 -4.74 -26.60 6.54
CA GLU A 372 -5.46 -25.33 6.69
C GLU A 372 -5.02 -24.63 7.99
N ARG A 373 -5.42 -23.37 8.14
CA ARG A 373 -5.06 -22.59 9.32
C ARG A 373 -6.09 -21.53 9.66
N ASP A 374 -6.08 -21.13 10.92
CA ASP A 374 -6.73 -19.92 11.37
C ASP A 374 -5.76 -18.72 11.24
N ASN A 375 -6.19 -17.72 10.46
CA ASN A 375 -5.42 -16.50 10.20
C ASN A 375 -5.92 -15.28 10.99
N HIS A 376 -6.86 -15.45 11.93
CA HIS A 376 -7.26 -14.34 12.81
C HIS A 376 -6.06 -13.86 13.63
N GLY A 377 -5.98 -12.55 13.84
CA GLY A 377 -4.90 -11.88 14.56
C GLY A 377 -3.56 -11.83 13.84
N ARG A 378 -3.55 -11.91 12.50
CA ARG A 378 -2.33 -11.90 11.69
C ARG A 378 -2.15 -10.62 10.87
N PHE A 379 -0.91 -10.18 10.79
CA PHE A 379 -0.44 -9.05 10.01
C PHE A 379 0.53 -9.55 8.94
N TYR A 380 0.27 -9.20 7.67
CA TYR A 380 1.06 -9.64 6.53
C TYR A 380 1.75 -8.47 5.82
N ILE A 381 3.07 -8.59 5.67
CA ILE A 381 3.89 -7.74 4.80
C ILE A 381 4.09 -8.47 3.47
N TYR A 382 3.54 -7.92 2.40
CA TYR A 382 3.83 -8.40 1.04
C TYR A 382 4.67 -7.37 0.32
N PHE A 383 5.85 -7.80 -0.13
CA PHE A 383 6.85 -6.91 -0.70
C PHE A 383 7.38 -7.42 -2.04
N ASN A 384 7.82 -6.47 -2.86
CA ASN A 384 8.34 -6.70 -4.20
C ASN A 384 9.72 -6.03 -4.35
N PRO A 385 10.82 -6.78 -4.44
CA PRO A 385 12.16 -6.24 -4.69
C PRO A 385 12.30 -5.46 -6.01
N HIS A 386 11.39 -5.67 -6.97
CA HIS A 386 11.35 -4.99 -8.27
C HIS A 386 10.53 -3.69 -8.27
N ASP A 387 9.90 -3.35 -7.14
CA ASP A 387 9.13 -2.12 -7.02
C ASP A 387 10.06 -0.90 -7.01
N ARG A 388 10.13 -0.22 -8.17
CA ARG A 388 11.02 0.93 -8.37
C ARG A 388 10.56 2.18 -7.60
N VAL A 389 9.27 2.27 -7.26
CA VAL A 389 8.79 3.39 -6.44
C VAL A 389 9.21 3.15 -5.01
N MET A 390 8.90 1.98 -4.45
CA MET A 390 9.21 1.68 -3.04
C MET A 390 10.70 1.47 -2.77
N GLY A 391 11.47 1.07 -3.80
CA GLY A 391 12.92 0.91 -3.77
C GLY A 391 13.72 2.17 -4.11
N ALA A 392 13.05 3.30 -4.40
CA ALA A 392 13.75 4.56 -4.59
C ALA A 392 14.52 4.95 -3.33
N SER A 393 15.70 5.55 -3.48
CA SER A 393 16.60 5.91 -2.36
C SER A 393 15.96 6.77 -1.27
N PRO A 394 15.03 7.70 -1.57
CA PRO A 394 14.31 8.45 -0.53
C PRO A 394 13.30 7.61 0.27
N LEU A 395 12.94 6.40 -0.20
CA LEU A 395 11.89 5.56 0.36
C LEU A 395 12.43 4.29 1.01
N LEU A 396 13.11 3.39 0.28
CA LEU A 396 13.64 2.10 0.79
C LEU A 396 12.75 1.43 1.87
N SER A 397 11.49 1.20 1.51
CA SER A 397 10.40 0.91 2.45
C SER A 397 10.15 -0.58 2.70
N LEU A 398 9.27 -0.91 3.65
CA LEU A 398 8.82 -2.29 3.89
C LEU A 398 8.26 -2.95 2.63
N GLY A 399 7.62 -2.18 1.75
CA GLY A 399 7.05 -2.65 0.49
C GLY A 399 8.07 -3.11 -0.54
N TRP A 400 9.33 -2.69 -0.40
CA TRP A 400 10.42 -3.10 -1.28
C TRP A 400 11.24 -4.24 -0.69
N GLN A 401 11.65 -4.12 0.57
CA GLN A 401 12.62 -5.04 1.20
C GLN A 401 12.05 -5.94 2.30
N GLY A 402 10.81 -5.74 2.71
CA GLY A 402 10.26 -6.39 3.90
C GLY A 402 11.12 -6.10 5.14
N LEU A 403 11.37 -7.14 5.93
CA LEU A 403 12.29 -7.12 7.07
C LEU A 403 13.51 -8.00 6.78
N PRO A 404 14.61 -7.43 6.25
CA PRO A 404 15.80 -8.20 5.87
C PRO A 404 16.52 -8.79 7.08
N ASN A 405 17.17 -9.93 6.86
CA ASN A 405 18.00 -10.57 7.88
C ASN A 405 19.22 -9.70 8.19
N THR A 406 19.76 -9.85 9.41
CA THR A 406 20.95 -9.09 9.83
C THR A 406 22.14 -9.40 8.92
N LEU A 407 22.79 -8.39 8.36
CA LEU A 407 23.88 -8.59 7.37
C LEU A 407 25.05 -9.44 7.89
N ARG A 408 25.43 -9.29 9.17
CA ARG A 408 26.61 -9.98 9.74
C ARG A 408 26.34 -11.45 10.09
N GLU A 409 25.20 -11.71 10.73
CA GLU A 409 24.90 -13.03 11.32
C GLU A 409 23.91 -13.84 10.49
N ASN A 410 23.32 -13.23 9.47
CA ASN A 410 22.26 -13.81 8.63
C ASN A 410 21.10 -14.41 9.45
N LYS A 411 20.74 -13.73 10.55
CA LYS A 411 19.62 -14.09 11.44
C LYS A 411 18.36 -13.32 11.05
N PRO A 412 17.16 -13.90 11.30
CA PRO A 412 15.90 -13.18 11.15
C PRO A 412 15.91 -11.81 11.80
N HIS A 413 15.28 -10.83 11.14
CA HIS A 413 15.16 -9.47 11.65
C HIS A 413 14.55 -9.48 13.08
N PRO A 414 15.15 -8.78 14.07
CA PRO A 414 14.64 -8.80 15.46
C PRO A 414 13.17 -8.41 15.59
N PHE A 415 12.73 -7.41 14.81
CA PHE A 415 11.33 -6.98 14.77
C PHE A 415 10.36 -8.08 14.31
N LEU A 416 10.78 -8.97 13.41
CA LEU A 416 9.98 -10.13 12.98
C LEU A 416 9.86 -11.16 14.11
N LEU A 417 10.94 -11.38 14.86
CA LEU A 417 10.96 -12.31 15.99
C LEU A 417 10.14 -11.80 17.18
N GLN A 418 10.14 -10.49 17.43
CA GLN A 418 9.33 -9.85 18.48
C GLN A 418 7.83 -10.16 18.33
N HIS A 419 7.35 -10.25 17.09
CA HIS A 419 5.94 -10.46 16.77
C HIS A 419 5.67 -11.86 16.18
N GLN A 420 6.49 -12.86 16.54
CA GLN A 420 6.33 -14.22 16.05
C GLN A 420 4.92 -14.76 16.34
N GLY A 421 4.31 -15.38 15.32
CA GLY A 421 2.92 -15.89 15.38
C GLY A 421 1.87 -14.87 14.92
N HIS A 422 2.23 -13.60 14.84
CA HIS A 422 1.31 -12.52 14.42
C HIS A 422 1.83 -11.71 13.22
N LEU A 423 3.14 -11.61 13.02
CA LEU A 423 3.74 -10.91 11.88
C LEU A 423 4.31 -11.90 10.86
N PHE A 424 3.84 -11.80 9.63
CA PHE A 424 4.23 -12.65 8.51
C PHE A 424 4.70 -11.81 7.34
N GLN A 425 5.64 -12.33 6.55
CA GLN A 425 6.08 -11.68 5.33
C GLN A 425 6.24 -12.66 4.17
N ARG A 426 5.89 -12.21 2.96
CA ARG A 426 6.08 -12.93 1.70
C ARG A 426 6.69 -12.01 0.65
N MET A 427 7.53 -12.60 -0.20
CA MET A 427 8.21 -11.92 -1.29
C MET A 427 7.71 -12.43 -2.63
N MET A 428 7.49 -11.53 -3.59
CA MET A 428 7.34 -11.87 -5.01
C MET A 428 8.49 -11.24 -5.76
N ALA A 429 9.33 -12.07 -6.36
CA ALA A 429 10.51 -11.62 -7.10
C ALA A 429 10.85 -12.58 -8.23
N ARG A 430 11.52 -12.08 -9.28
CA ARG A 430 12.14 -12.90 -10.31
C ARG A 430 12.86 -14.12 -9.72
N PHE A 431 12.66 -15.29 -10.35
CA PHE A 431 13.28 -16.58 -9.98
C PHE A 431 13.07 -17.03 -8.53
N THR A 432 12.09 -16.47 -7.83
CA THR A 432 11.83 -16.83 -6.44
C THR A 432 10.41 -17.34 -6.32
N SER A 433 10.25 -18.59 -5.86
CA SER A 433 8.93 -19.15 -5.58
C SER A 433 8.21 -18.36 -4.49
N CYS A 434 6.88 -18.31 -4.56
CA CYS A 434 6.05 -17.69 -3.53
C CYS A 434 4.96 -18.67 -3.04
N GLY A 435 4.87 -18.85 -1.73
CA GLY A 435 3.90 -19.76 -1.11
C GLY A 435 4.42 -21.18 -0.86
N GLU A 436 5.70 -21.47 -1.08
CA GLU A 436 6.33 -22.73 -0.64
C GLU A 436 6.52 -22.75 0.90
N GLU A 437 7.15 -23.81 1.42
CA GLU A 437 7.49 -23.91 2.84
C GLU A 437 8.30 -22.70 3.33
N PRO A 438 8.08 -22.23 4.57
CA PRO A 438 8.84 -21.14 5.16
C PRO A 438 10.35 -21.31 4.98
N ASN A 439 11.01 -20.27 4.47
CA ASN A 439 12.44 -20.26 4.25
C ASN A 439 13.08 -19.04 4.94
N PRO A 440 13.82 -19.25 6.05
CA PRO A 440 14.40 -18.17 6.83
C PRO A 440 15.56 -17.46 6.14
N LYS A 441 16.05 -17.96 5.00
CA LYS A 441 17.21 -17.45 4.26
C LYS A 441 16.90 -17.27 2.78
N THR A 442 15.68 -16.86 2.45
CA THR A 442 15.30 -16.55 1.07
C THR A 442 16.19 -15.43 0.54
N VAL A 443 16.78 -15.63 -0.63
CA VAL A 443 17.73 -14.67 -1.21
C VAL A 443 16.98 -13.45 -1.74
N PHE A 444 17.37 -12.26 -1.28
CA PHE A 444 16.87 -10.98 -1.78
C PHE A 444 17.81 -10.36 -2.82
N SER A 445 19.13 -10.39 -2.55
CA SER A 445 20.15 -9.89 -3.48
C SER A 445 21.48 -10.65 -3.31
N PRO A 446 22.20 -11.04 -4.38
CA PRO A 446 21.75 -10.98 -5.78
C PRO A 446 20.63 -11.99 -6.04
N LEU A 447 19.81 -11.77 -7.07
CA LEU A 447 18.70 -12.68 -7.37
C LEU A 447 19.22 -14.06 -7.82
N PRO A 448 18.47 -15.16 -7.54
CA PRO A 448 18.92 -16.52 -7.87
C PRO A 448 19.18 -16.78 -9.35
N GLY A 449 18.55 -16.02 -10.26
CA GLY A 449 18.68 -16.19 -11.72
C GLY A 449 20.02 -15.74 -12.32
N GLY A 450 20.87 -15.05 -11.55
CA GLY A 450 22.15 -14.51 -12.04
C GLY A 450 22.03 -13.23 -12.88
N GLU A 451 20.81 -12.79 -13.13
CA GLU A 451 20.50 -11.51 -13.79
C GLU A 451 20.74 -10.32 -12.85
N ALA A 452 20.86 -9.13 -13.44
CA ALA A 452 20.95 -7.89 -12.68
C ALA A 452 19.71 -7.71 -11.77
N PHE A 453 19.91 -7.09 -10.61
CA PHE A 453 18.83 -6.83 -9.65
C PHE A 453 17.78 -5.89 -10.27
N TRP A 454 18.23 -4.78 -10.84
CA TRP A 454 17.44 -3.95 -11.74
C TRP A 454 17.70 -4.39 -13.18
N ASP A 455 16.63 -4.60 -13.94
CA ASP A 455 16.66 -4.98 -15.37
C ASP A 455 17.37 -3.97 -16.28
N ASP A 456 17.43 -2.70 -15.87
CA ASP A 456 18.12 -1.59 -16.53
C ASP A 456 19.52 -1.30 -15.95
N ASN A 457 20.01 -2.14 -15.03
CA ASN A 457 21.22 -1.99 -14.22
C ASN A 457 21.16 -0.89 -13.14
N GLY A 458 19.99 -0.29 -12.91
CA GLY A 458 19.79 0.73 -11.88
C GLY A 458 20.16 2.14 -12.34
N ASP A 459 19.77 3.13 -11.53
CA ASP A 459 20.18 4.52 -11.69
C ASP A 459 20.84 5.03 -10.39
N MET A 460 22.07 5.52 -10.51
CA MET A 460 22.90 6.03 -9.40
C MET A 460 22.29 7.20 -8.63
N LEU A 461 21.26 7.85 -9.15
CA LEU A 461 20.58 8.98 -8.49
C LEU A 461 19.23 8.60 -7.86
N THR A 462 18.62 7.49 -8.29
CA THR A 462 17.19 7.23 -8.01
C THR A 462 16.94 5.88 -7.31
N TYR A 463 17.58 4.78 -7.76
CA TYR A 463 17.41 3.44 -7.20
C TYR A 463 18.73 2.64 -7.35
N HIS A 464 19.48 2.54 -6.24
CA HIS A 464 20.77 1.86 -6.23
C HIS A 464 20.62 0.35 -6.17
N ASN A 465 21.63 -0.38 -6.65
CA ASN A 465 21.70 -1.82 -6.39
C ASN A 465 21.84 -2.08 -4.88
N PRO A 466 21.03 -2.98 -4.31
CA PRO A 466 21.18 -3.36 -2.91
C PRO A 466 22.52 -4.05 -2.65
N HIS A 467 22.95 -4.06 -1.39
CA HIS A 467 24.15 -4.78 -0.97
C HIS A 467 24.08 -6.26 -1.39
N GLU A 468 25.22 -6.86 -1.71
CA GLU A 468 25.29 -8.29 -2.05
C GLU A 468 25.00 -9.16 -0.82
N LYS A 469 24.37 -10.32 -1.03
CA LYS A 469 24.11 -11.34 0.00
C LYS A 469 23.06 -10.96 1.05
N ILE A 470 22.10 -10.10 0.70
CA ILE A 470 20.92 -9.87 1.54
C ILE A 470 20.00 -11.09 1.44
N THR A 471 19.55 -11.59 2.58
CA THR A 471 18.48 -12.58 2.65
C THR A 471 17.35 -12.07 3.54
N VAL A 472 16.18 -12.66 3.40
CA VAL A 472 14.97 -12.31 4.16
C VAL A 472 14.34 -13.60 4.71
N ASN A 473 13.86 -13.55 5.94
CA ASN A 473 13.09 -14.64 6.53
C ASN A 473 11.65 -14.64 6.01
N ILE A 474 11.33 -15.53 5.07
CA ILE A 474 9.95 -15.76 4.62
C ILE A 474 9.30 -16.79 5.54
N ASN A 475 8.42 -16.31 6.40
CA ASN A 475 7.77 -17.11 7.44
C ASN A 475 6.30 -17.43 7.16
N GLY A 476 5.72 -16.91 6.07
CA GLY A 476 4.37 -17.27 5.63
C GLY A 476 4.29 -18.76 5.28
N GLU A 477 3.23 -19.44 5.73
CA GLU A 477 3.12 -20.90 5.59
C GLU A 477 2.95 -21.35 4.14
N GLU A 478 3.20 -22.63 3.90
CA GLU A 478 2.99 -23.23 2.58
C GLU A 478 1.51 -23.17 2.18
N VAL A 479 1.24 -22.89 0.91
CA VAL A 479 -0.11 -22.94 0.31
C VAL A 479 -0.26 -24.15 -0.62
N PRO A 480 -1.48 -24.62 -0.94
CA PRO A 480 -1.66 -25.84 -1.73
C PRO A 480 -1.15 -25.74 -3.17
N GLU A 481 -1.17 -24.55 -3.77
CA GLU A 481 -0.65 -24.30 -5.13
C GLU A 481 0.33 -23.11 -5.11
N PRO A 482 1.58 -23.30 -4.66
CA PRO A 482 2.58 -22.23 -4.67
C PRO A 482 2.87 -21.74 -6.10
N ILE A 483 3.31 -20.49 -6.22
CA ILE A 483 3.84 -19.96 -7.48
C ILE A 483 5.28 -20.41 -7.60
N SER A 484 5.62 -21.13 -8.67
CA SER A 484 6.97 -21.65 -8.85
C SER A 484 7.95 -20.56 -9.30
N LYS A 485 9.24 -20.79 -9.04
CA LYS A 485 10.33 -19.97 -9.59
C LYS A 485 10.26 -19.78 -11.12
N ASP A 486 9.80 -20.80 -11.85
CA ASP A 486 9.72 -20.77 -13.32
C ASP A 486 8.60 -19.83 -13.76
N GLU A 487 7.45 -19.87 -13.07
CA GLU A 487 6.34 -18.93 -13.28
C GLU A 487 6.72 -17.48 -12.93
N MET A 488 7.79 -17.28 -12.17
CA MET A 488 8.30 -15.97 -11.73
C MET A 488 9.45 -15.44 -12.58
N THR A 489 9.87 -16.14 -13.64
CA THR A 489 11.01 -15.74 -14.49
C THR A 489 10.84 -14.34 -15.09
N ASN A 490 9.66 -14.04 -15.63
CA ASN A 490 9.32 -12.76 -16.28
C ASN A 490 8.36 -11.93 -15.42
N PHE A 491 8.64 -11.88 -14.11
CA PHE A 491 7.71 -11.29 -13.14
C PHE A 491 7.61 -9.75 -13.25
N ASP A 492 8.73 -9.06 -13.45
CA ASP A 492 8.78 -7.62 -13.61
C ASP A 492 8.84 -7.21 -15.09
N GLN A 493 8.63 -5.93 -15.35
CA GLN A 493 8.60 -5.38 -16.70
C GLN A 493 9.77 -4.42 -16.95
N SER A 494 10.26 -4.45 -18.19
CA SER A 494 11.30 -3.55 -18.67
C SER A 494 10.76 -2.49 -19.62
N ARG A 495 11.44 -1.34 -19.69
CA ARG A 495 11.08 -0.28 -20.62
C ARG A 495 11.14 -0.78 -22.06
N THR A 496 10.03 -0.65 -22.76
CA THR A 496 9.90 -1.06 -24.16
C THR A 496 11.01 -0.42 -25.01
N GLY A 497 11.74 -1.25 -25.74
CA GLY A 497 12.79 -0.80 -26.66
C GLY A 497 14.03 -0.13 -26.02
N GLY A 498 14.14 -0.06 -24.68
CA GLY A 498 15.28 0.46 -23.94
C GLY A 498 15.59 1.96 -24.13
N LYS A 499 14.65 2.75 -24.69
CA LYS A 499 14.86 4.18 -25.02
C LYS A 499 14.03 5.08 -24.14
N ARG A 500 14.59 6.21 -23.68
CA ARG A 500 13.88 7.21 -22.85
C ARG A 500 12.87 8.08 -23.62
N LYS A 501 12.91 8.08 -24.95
CA LYS A 501 12.02 8.85 -25.82
C LYS A 501 11.60 8.06 -27.05
N ASP A 502 10.34 8.21 -27.43
CA ASP A 502 9.80 7.67 -28.68
C ASP A 502 10.49 8.33 -29.90
N LYS A 503 10.67 7.56 -30.97
CA LYS A 503 11.32 8.02 -32.21
C LYS A 503 10.40 8.82 -33.13
N LYS A 504 9.08 8.68 -32.94
CA LYS A 504 8.00 9.32 -33.70
C LYS A 504 6.95 9.85 -32.72
N PRO A 505 7.31 10.81 -31.84
CA PRO A 505 6.41 11.31 -30.81
C PRO A 505 5.16 12.03 -31.36
N GLU A 506 5.17 12.41 -32.64
CA GLU A 506 4.01 12.94 -33.36
C GLU A 506 2.99 11.87 -33.79
N ALA A 507 3.35 10.58 -33.75
CA ALA A 507 2.44 9.51 -34.10
C ALA A 507 1.40 9.28 -32.98
N LYS A 508 0.17 8.94 -33.34
CA LYS A 508 -0.87 8.57 -32.36
C LYS A 508 -0.53 7.27 -31.63
N ILE A 509 0.02 6.29 -32.36
CA ILE A 509 0.41 4.98 -31.81
C ILE A 509 1.93 4.98 -31.63
N GLY A 510 2.40 4.62 -30.44
CA GLY A 510 3.82 4.61 -30.08
C GLY A 510 4.03 4.20 -28.62
N GLU A 511 5.27 4.31 -28.14
CA GLU A 511 5.67 3.88 -26.79
C GLU A 511 5.69 5.04 -25.77
N GLY A 512 5.54 6.27 -26.24
CA GLY A 512 5.53 7.47 -25.40
C GLY A 512 4.32 7.51 -24.46
N TRP A 513 4.50 8.12 -23.29
CA TRP A 513 3.50 8.29 -22.24
C TRP A 513 2.19 8.92 -22.74
N GLY A 514 2.28 9.86 -23.67
CA GLY A 514 1.12 10.53 -24.27
C GLY A 514 0.55 9.87 -25.52
N GLN A 515 1.07 8.70 -25.91
CA GLN A 515 0.65 7.93 -27.07
C GLN A 515 -0.26 6.77 -26.66
N PHE A 516 -0.72 6.04 -27.67
CA PHE A 516 -1.62 4.90 -27.53
C PHE A 516 -0.95 3.62 -28.02
N HIS A 517 -1.44 2.48 -27.56
CA HIS A 517 -1.15 1.17 -28.15
C HIS A 517 -2.44 0.48 -28.57
N THR A 518 -2.30 -0.60 -29.33
CA THR A 518 -3.45 -1.41 -29.74
C THR A 518 -3.47 -2.70 -28.95
N GLU A 519 -4.62 -3.03 -28.37
CA GLU A 519 -4.85 -4.30 -27.69
C GLU A 519 -6.13 -4.97 -28.19
N VAL A 520 -6.26 -6.28 -27.97
CA VAL A 520 -7.48 -7.02 -28.28
C VAL A 520 -8.40 -6.92 -27.07
N ASN A 521 -9.59 -6.36 -27.25
CA ASN A 521 -10.61 -6.37 -26.22
C ASN A 521 -10.94 -7.83 -25.86
N PRO A 522 -10.71 -8.28 -24.62
CA PRO A 522 -10.88 -9.68 -24.25
C PRO A 522 -12.34 -10.13 -24.26
N LEU A 523 -13.31 -9.20 -24.26
CA LEU A 523 -14.74 -9.48 -24.25
C LEU A 523 -15.31 -9.56 -25.67
N THR A 524 -14.88 -8.67 -26.58
CA THR A 524 -15.43 -8.59 -27.95
C THR A 524 -14.52 -9.23 -28.99
N GLY A 525 -13.24 -9.43 -28.68
CA GLY A 525 -12.22 -9.88 -29.62
C GLY A 525 -11.78 -8.82 -30.63
N GLU A 526 -12.29 -7.59 -30.51
CA GLU A 526 -11.98 -6.49 -31.43
C GLU A 526 -10.68 -5.80 -31.06
N MET A 527 -9.95 -5.30 -32.06
CA MET A 527 -8.77 -4.46 -31.85
C MET A 527 -9.21 -3.06 -31.42
N VAL A 528 -8.76 -2.63 -30.24
CA VAL A 528 -9.07 -1.33 -29.65
C VAL A 528 -7.79 -0.53 -29.42
N ILE A 529 -7.90 0.80 -29.53
CA ILE A 529 -6.79 1.73 -29.27
C ILE A 529 -6.93 2.26 -27.85
N VAL A 530 -5.90 2.05 -27.03
CA VAL A 530 -5.90 2.38 -25.60
C VAL A 530 -4.73 3.29 -25.24
N PRO A 531 -4.90 4.21 -24.28
CA PRO A 531 -3.82 5.07 -23.84
C PRO A 531 -2.72 4.25 -23.16
N ASN A 532 -1.46 4.62 -23.34
CA ASN A 532 -0.34 4.02 -22.62
C ASN A 532 -0.41 4.31 -21.11
N ASP A 533 -0.89 5.49 -20.73
CA ASP A 533 -1.25 5.86 -19.35
C ASP A 533 -2.54 6.68 -19.38
N ASP A 534 -3.55 6.21 -18.68
CA ASP A 534 -4.88 6.83 -18.62
C ASP A 534 -4.95 8.12 -17.78
N THR A 535 -3.84 8.51 -17.15
CA THR A 535 -3.70 9.75 -16.38
C THR A 535 -3.00 10.85 -17.17
N PHE A 536 -2.38 10.55 -18.32
CA PHE A 536 -1.60 11.51 -19.11
C PHE A 536 -2.35 12.82 -19.38
N ASP A 537 -3.60 12.72 -19.84
CA ASP A 537 -4.39 13.90 -20.19
C ASP A 537 -4.69 14.81 -19.00
N ASN A 538 -4.71 14.28 -17.78
CA ASN A 538 -4.90 15.06 -16.56
C ASN A 538 -3.59 15.74 -16.11
N TYR A 539 -2.44 15.16 -16.46
CA TYR A 539 -1.12 15.69 -16.08
C TYR A 539 -0.51 16.64 -17.10
N ILE A 540 -0.71 16.44 -18.41
CA ILE A 540 -0.06 17.21 -19.47
C ILE A 540 -0.25 18.73 -19.31
N ARG A 541 -1.41 19.13 -18.78
CA ARG A 541 -1.77 20.54 -18.54
C ARG A 541 -0.98 21.19 -17.40
N LEU A 542 -0.41 20.40 -16.50
CA LEU A 542 0.41 20.88 -15.39
C LEU A 542 1.81 21.30 -15.86
N PHE A 543 2.29 20.75 -16.98
CA PHE A 543 3.56 21.12 -17.56
C PHE A 543 3.49 22.51 -18.22
N PRO A 544 4.42 23.43 -17.89
CA PRO A 544 4.43 24.76 -18.49
C PRO A 544 4.75 24.69 -19.98
N LYS A 545 4.11 25.57 -20.76
CA LYS A 545 4.45 25.81 -22.17
C LYS A 545 5.86 26.39 -22.26
N GLN A 546 6.68 25.86 -23.16
CA GLN A 546 8.03 26.38 -23.40
C GLN A 546 8.02 27.47 -24.48
N LYS A 547 9.13 28.19 -24.63
CA LYS A 547 9.34 29.05 -25.80
C LYS A 547 9.98 28.21 -26.89
N VAL A 548 9.36 28.19 -28.07
CA VAL A 548 9.86 27.50 -29.26
C VAL A 548 10.25 28.50 -30.33
N SER A 549 11.27 28.16 -31.11
CA SER A 549 11.73 28.98 -32.24
C SER A 549 10.65 29.04 -33.32
N THR A 550 10.42 30.22 -33.89
CA THR A 550 9.59 30.37 -35.09
C THR A 550 10.34 30.01 -36.37
N GLY A 551 11.66 29.78 -36.30
CA GLY A 551 12.54 29.65 -37.45
C GLY A 551 12.93 30.99 -38.09
N ASN A 552 12.34 32.10 -37.63
CA ASN A 552 12.60 33.44 -38.15
C ASN A 552 13.62 34.18 -37.28
N TYR A 553 14.33 35.13 -37.90
CA TYR A 553 15.30 35.98 -37.24
C TYR A 553 14.86 37.44 -37.32
N ARG A 554 14.84 38.13 -36.17
CA ARG A 554 14.64 39.57 -36.10
C ARG A 554 15.97 40.30 -36.20
N ARG A 555 16.06 41.28 -37.09
CA ARG A 555 17.21 42.18 -37.21
C ARG A 555 17.18 43.23 -36.10
N LEU A 556 18.31 43.43 -35.42
CA LEU A 556 18.48 44.48 -34.43
C LEU A 556 19.15 45.70 -35.07
N ASP A 557 18.68 46.90 -34.73
CA ASP A 557 19.01 48.13 -35.44
C ASP A 557 20.46 48.64 -35.22
N TYR A 558 21.21 48.05 -34.27
CA TYR A 558 22.50 48.62 -33.85
C TYR A 558 23.76 47.78 -34.09
N PHE A 559 23.68 46.50 -34.48
CA PHE A 559 24.86 45.63 -34.77
C PHE A 559 24.45 44.40 -35.62
N PRO A 560 25.37 43.66 -36.28
CA PRO A 560 25.04 42.53 -37.18
C PRO A 560 24.53 41.26 -36.46
N TYR A 561 23.95 41.36 -35.27
CA TYR A 561 23.39 40.22 -34.54
C TYR A 561 21.91 40.01 -34.93
N GLN A 562 21.62 38.80 -35.41
CA GLN A 562 20.25 38.31 -35.62
C GLN A 562 19.73 37.65 -34.34
N LYS A 563 18.54 38.03 -33.87
CA LYS A 563 17.91 37.40 -32.72
C LYS A 563 16.83 36.43 -33.19
N LEU A 564 16.93 35.17 -32.78
CA LEU A 564 15.92 34.15 -33.06
C LEU A 564 14.58 34.57 -32.44
N GLU A 565 13.54 34.61 -33.25
CA GLU A 565 12.20 34.89 -32.77
C GLU A 565 11.63 33.65 -32.06
N MET A 566 11.11 33.88 -30.85
CA MET A 566 10.57 32.83 -30.00
C MET A 566 9.09 33.09 -29.77
N ARG A 567 8.27 32.03 -29.88
CA ARG A 567 6.85 32.06 -29.53
C ARG A 567 6.54 31.05 -28.42
N PRO A 568 5.42 31.21 -27.70
CA PRO A 568 4.92 30.13 -26.86
C PRO A 568 4.64 28.86 -27.68
N GLU A 569 4.95 27.72 -27.09
CA GLU A 569 4.58 26.39 -27.57
C GLU A 569 3.06 26.23 -27.70
N THR A 570 2.59 25.54 -28.74
CA THR A 570 1.17 25.16 -28.88
C THR A 570 0.82 23.99 -27.95
N ASP A 571 -0.47 23.70 -27.76
CA ASP A 571 -0.88 22.55 -26.95
C ASP A 571 -0.47 21.21 -27.57
N GLU A 572 -0.47 21.12 -28.90
CA GLU A 572 -0.01 19.95 -29.63
C GLU A 572 1.51 19.77 -29.48
N GLU A 573 2.30 20.84 -29.63
CA GLU A 573 3.75 20.79 -29.41
C GLU A 573 4.10 20.36 -27.98
N ARG A 574 3.35 20.87 -26.98
CA ARG A 574 3.49 20.46 -25.57
C ARG A 574 3.17 18.97 -25.38
N ARG A 575 2.06 18.49 -25.97
CA ARG A 575 1.67 17.07 -25.93
C ARG A 575 2.76 16.19 -26.52
N ILE A 576 3.31 16.53 -27.69
CA ILE A 576 4.40 15.78 -28.32
C ILE A 576 5.65 15.81 -27.44
N ARG A 577 6.06 16.98 -26.94
CA ARG A 577 7.28 17.12 -26.11
C ARG A 577 7.21 16.28 -24.85
N VAL A 578 6.13 16.41 -24.07
CA VAL A 578 5.97 15.72 -22.79
C VAL A 578 5.60 14.25 -23.00
N GLY A 579 4.67 13.99 -23.92
CA GLY A 579 4.19 12.65 -24.24
C GLY A 579 5.20 11.77 -24.94
N SER A 580 6.29 12.32 -25.47
CA SER A 580 7.40 11.55 -26.06
C SER A 580 8.17 10.69 -25.07
N TYR A 581 8.10 10.98 -23.77
CA TYR A 581 8.86 10.26 -22.75
C TYR A 581 8.32 8.83 -22.58
N ILE A 582 9.21 7.85 -22.50
CA ILE A 582 8.84 6.44 -22.31
C ILE A 582 9.14 6.07 -20.84
N SER A 583 8.09 5.86 -20.06
CA SER A 583 8.17 5.45 -18.65
C SER A 583 8.92 4.15 -18.49
N GLN A 584 9.75 4.05 -17.44
CA GLN A 584 10.13 2.73 -16.96
C GLN A 584 8.93 2.16 -16.20
N PRO A 585 8.47 0.92 -16.48
CA PRO A 585 7.47 0.26 -15.65
C PRO A 585 7.89 0.31 -14.18
N THR A 586 6.96 0.57 -13.26
CA THR A 586 7.32 0.72 -11.84
C THR A 586 7.28 -0.60 -11.06
N ASP A 587 6.57 -1.60 -11.59
CA ASP A 587 6.20 -2.85 -10.91
C ASP A 587 5.52 -2.67 -9.54
N HIS A 588 5.02 -1.46 -9.29
CA HIS A 588 4.49 -1.06 -7.99
C HIS A 588 3.14 -1.73 -7.69
N SER A 589 2.27 -1.86 -8.69
CA SER A 589 0.94 -2.49 -8.55
C SER A 589 0.92 -3.96 -8.97
N THR A 590 2.08 -4.57 -9.20
CA THR A 590 2.17 -5.96 -9.69
C THR A 590 1.66 -6.98 -8.67
N LEU A 591 1.83 -6.72 -7.36
CA LEU A 591 1.30 -7.61 -6.31
C LEU A 591 -0.23 -7.71 -6.36
N PRO A 592 -1.01 -6.63 -6.17
CA PRO A 592 -2.47 -6.72 -6.14
C PRO A 592 -3.08 -7.12 -7.50
N ARG A 593 -2.41 -6.85 -8.62
CA ARG A 593 -2.88 -7.25 -9.97
C ARG A 593 -2.52 -8.69 -10.34
N SER A 594 -1.62 -9.34 -9.59
CA SER A 594 -1.21 -10.70 -9.90
C SER A 594 -2.32 -11.69 -9.55
N ARG A 595 -3.04 -12.16 -10.58
CA ARG A 595 -4.09 -13.18 -10.42
C ARG A 595 -3.57 -14.43 -9.72
N LYS A 596 -2.34 -14.87 -10.05
CA LYS A 596 -1.72 -16.05 -9.42
C LYS A 596 -1.50 -15.80 -7.93
N PHE A 597 -0.93 -14.66 -7.56
CA PHE A 597 -0.66 -14.32 -6.16
C PHE A 597 -1.94 -14.19 -5.35
N MET A 598 -2.90 -13.41 -5.84
CA MET A 598 -4.16 -13.17 -5.14
C MET A 598 -4.98 -14.46 -4.98
N SER A 599 -5.09 -15.29 -6.03
CA SER A 599 -5.91 -16.51 -5.99
C SER A 599 -5.25 -17.71 -5.30
N ARG A 600 -3.92 -17.82 -5.33
CA ARG A 600 -3.20 -19.00 -4.81
C ARG A 600 -2.54 -18.77 -3.45
N VAL A 601 -2.15 -17.53 -3.14
CA VAL A 601 -1.45 -17.20 -1.89
C VAL A 601 -2.35 -16.41 -0.96
N VAL A 602 -2.77 -15.20 -1.38
CA VAL A 602 -3.54 -14.29 -0.51
C VAL A 602 -4.88 -14.90 -0.10
N ALA A 603 -5.56 -15.62 -1.00
CA ALA A 603 -6.79 -16.33 -0.68
C ALA A 603 -6.66 -17.36 0.46
N TYR A 604 -5.47 -17.92 0.69
CA TYR A 604 -5.18 -18.84 1.78
C TYR A 604 -4.64 -18.17 3.04
N ASP A 605 -4.07 -16.96 2.91
CA ASP A 605 -3.66 -16.12 4.05
C ASP A 605 -4.83 -15.34 4.66
N LEU A 606 -5.95 -15.19 3.95
CA LEU A 606 -7.18 -14.61 4.50
C LEU A 606 -7.72 -15.46 5.68
N PRO A 607 -8.20 -14.85 6.77
CA PRO A 607 -8.97 -15.55 7.78
C PRO A 607 -10.36 -15.90 7.24
N VAL A 608 -10.89 -17.01 7.73
CA VAL A 608 -12.23 -17.47 7.42
C VAL A 608 -12.96 -17.69 8.74
N GLY A 609 -14.12 -17.08 8.91
CA GLY A 609 -14.89 -17.17 10.15
C GLY A 609 -16.39 -16.89 9.94
N PHE A 610 -17.04 -16.33 10.96
CA PHE A 610 -18.47 -16.02 10.86
C PHE A 610 -18.70 -14.79 9.96
N CYS A 611 -19.84 -14.73 9.28
CA CYS A 611 -20.25 -13.54 8.53
C CYS A 611 -21.78 -13.50 8.46
N ASP A 612 -22.41 -13.03 9.53
CA ASP A 612 -23.87 -12.87 9.60
C ASP A 612 -24.35 -11.78 8.61
N ALA A 613 -23.49 -10.81 8.25
CA ALA A 613 -23.77 -9.81 7.21
C ALA A 613 -24.03 -10.40 5.82
N THR A 614 -23.64 -11.65 5.54
CA THR A 614 -23.92 -12.34 4.26
C THR A 614 -25.40 -12.31 3.87
N TRP A 615 -26.29 -12.29 4.86
CA TRP A 615 -27.72 -12.35 4.65
C TRP A 615 -28.44 -11.02 4.90
N ASP A 616 -27.70 -9.91 4.84
CA ASP A 616 -28.26 -8.57 4.90
C ASP A 616 -27.75 -7.75 3.71
N LYS A 617 -28.45 -7.88 2.58
CA LYS A 617 -28.11 -7.23 1.31
C LYS A 617 -28.12 -5.71 1.44
N ALA A 618 -29.10 -5.14 2.13
CA ALA A 618 -29.20 -3.70 2.36
C ALA A 618 -28.02 -3.19 3.20
N PHE A 619 -27.56 -3.95 4.18
CA PHE A 619 -26.37 -3.61 4.94
C PHE A 619 -25.11 -3.65 4.08
N MET A 620 -24.89 -4.72 3.31
CA MET A 620 -23.74 -4.82 2.41
C MET A 620 -23.73 -3.71 1.35
N ALA A 621 -24.90 -3.32 0.84
CA ALA A 621 -25.04 -2.16 -0.05
C ALA A 621 -24.63 -0.86 0.65
N LYS A 622 -25.15 -0.62 1.85
CA LYS A 622 -24.77 0.56 2.66
C LYS A 622 -23.27 0.60 2.97
N LEU A 623 -22.63 -0.55 3.24
CA LEU A 623 -21.18 -0.61 3.45
C LEU A 623 -20.40 -0.15 2.21
N ARG A 624 -20.83 -0.57 1.02
CA ARG A 624 -20.22 -0.13 -0.24
C ARG A 624 -20.37 1.37 -0.44
N ASP A 625 -21.55 1.91 -0.18
CA ASP A 625 -21.78 3.36 -0.29
C ASP A 625 -20.95 4.15 0.73
N MET A 626 -20.81 3.67 1.97
CA MET A 626 -19.97 4.33 2.98
C MET A 626 -18.47 4.25 2.66
N ALA A 627 -18.03 3.14 2.06
CA ALA A 627 -16.66 2.93 1.63
C ALA A 627 -16.29 3.83 0.44
N ASP A 628 -17.28 4.25 -0.35
CA ASP A 628 -17.09 5.18 -1.44
C ASP A 628 -17.40 6.63 -1.03
N TRP A 629 -16.35 7.43 -0.90
CA TRP A 629 -16.46 8.83 -0.49
C TRP A 629 -17.28 9.74 -1.41
N THR A 630 -17.57 9.31 -2.65
CA THR A 630 -18.36 10.11 -3.60
C THR A 630 -19.87 9.85 -3.51
N LYS A 631 -20.31 8.92 -2.66
CA LYS A 631 -21.71 8.46 -2.53
C LYS A 631 -22.54 9.21 -1.48
N GLY A 632 -22.09 10.39 -1.05
CA GLY A 632 -22.87 11.28 -0.17
C GLY A 632 -22.82 10.93 1.32
N TYR A 633 -21.97 9.99 1.73
CA TYR A 633 -21.73 9.65 3.15
C TYR A 633 -20.50 10.36 3.75
N ASP A 634 -19.79 11.18 2.97
CA ASP A 634 -18.60 11.91 3.40
C ASP A 634 -18.81 13.42 3.26
N SER A 635 -18.93 14.12 4.39
CA SER A 635 -19.12 15.57 4.40
C SER A 635 -17.94 16.34 3.81
N TYR A 636 -16.72 15.78 3.87
CA TYR A 636 -15.54 16.41 3.27
C TYR A 636 -15.64 16.45 1.75
N PHE A 637 -16.11 15.37 1.12
CA PHE A 637 -16.26 15.33 -0.32
C PHE A 637 -17.24 16.42 -0.82
N GLU A 638 -18.37 16.57 -0.12
CA GLU A 638 -19.39 17.56 -0.49
C GLU A 638 -18.92 19.00 -0.22
N SER A 639 -18.34 19.27 0.97
CA SER A 639 -18.04 20.64 1.43
C SER A 639 -16.62 21.14 1.17
N GLY A 640 -15.64 20.26 0.96
CA GLY A 640 -14.21 20.62 0.95
C GLY A 640 -13.62 20.93 2.33
N VAL A 641 -14.40 20.81 3.40
CA VAL A 641 -13.96 21.05 4.76
C VAL A 641 -13.64 19.73 5.45
N LEU A 642 -12.39 19.59 5.89
CA LEU A 642 -11.94 18.41 6.62
C LEU A 642 -12.42 18.44 8.08
N PRO A 643 -13.08 17.37 8.56
CA PRO A 643 -13.32 17.19 9.98
C PRO A 643 -12.02 17.12 10.78
N GLU A 644 -12.07 17.55 12.03
CA GLU A 644 -10.93 17.38 12.93
C GLU A 644 -10.79 15.90 13.32
N VAL A 645 -9.61 15.34 13.06
CA VAL A 645 -9.24 13.97 13.45
C VAL A 645 -8.06 14.03 14.39
N LYS A 646 -8.22 13.49 15.59
CA LYS A 646 -7.15 13.43 16.60
C LYS A 646 -6.16 12.30 16.28
N ILE A 647 -4.89 12.50 16.60
CA ILE A 647 -3.86 11.46 16.51
C ILE A 647 -4.13 10.43 17.63
N PRO A 648 -4.30 9.13 17.30
CA PRO A 648 -4.38 8.08 18.31
C PRO A 648 -3.12 8.03 19.19
N PRO A 649 -3.25 7.87 20.52
CA PRO A 649 -2.10 7.81 21.43
C PRO A 649 -1.10 6.68 21.15
N ILE A 650 -1.53 5.65 20.42
CA ILE A 650 -0.69 4.51 20.01
C ILE A 650 0.35 4.89 18.93
N ILE A 651 0.14 6.02 18.24
CA ILE A 651 1.09 6.55 17.26
C ILE A 651 2.12 7.40 17.99
N SER A 652 3.36 6.94 18.01
CA SER A 652 4.47 7.67 18.62
C SER A 652 4.83 8.90 17.80
N THR A 653 5.06 10.02 18.49
CA THR A 653 5.39 11.33 17.89
C THR A 653 6.80 11.80 18.21
N GLU A 654 7.62 10.99 18.88
CA GLU A 654 9.00 11.34 19.24
C GLU A 654 9.84 11.62 17.99
N THR A 655 10.43 12.82 17.96
CA THR A 655 11.23 13.32 16.84
C THR A 655 12.74 13.16 17.08
N VAL A 656 13.51 13.13 16.00
CA VAL A 656 14.97 13.09 16.05
C VAL A 656 15.53 14.33 16.76
N ALA A 657 14.93 15.51 16.53
CA ALA A 657 15.36 16.76 17.16
C ALA A 657 15.23 16.70 18.69
N GLU A 658 14.07 16.25 19.20
CA GLU A 658 13.84 16.09 20.65
C GLU A 658 14.86 15.15 21.30
N VAL A 659 15.23 14.06 20.62
CA VAL A 659 16.23 13.11 21.13
C VAL A 659 17.65 13.67 21.07
N GLU A 660 18.00 14.40 20.01
CA GLU A 660 19.30 15.08 19.88
C GLU A 660 19.48 16.14 20.97
N ASP A 661 18.45 16.97 21.21
CA ASP A 661 18.43 17.99 22.27
C ASP A 661 18.59 17.34 23.65
N ALA A 662 17.78 16.30 23.95
CA ALA A 662 17.88 15.57 25.21
C ALA A 662 19.23 14.86 25.41
N ARG A 663 19.91 14.47 24.32
CA ARG A 663 21.26 13.90 24.38
C ARG A 663 22.31 14.96 24.66
N GLU A 664 22.17 16.15 24.06
CA GLU A 664 23.07 17.27 24.31
C GLU A 664 22.94 17.78 25.76
N GLU A 665 21.73 17.88 26.28
CA GLU A 665 21.47 18.21 27.68
C GLU A 665 22.10 17.20 28.64
N ARG A 666 21.92 15.89 28.38
CA ARG A 666 22.59 14.83 29.15
C ARG A 666 24.10 14.93 29.08
N ARG A 667 24.67 15.27 27.91
CA ARG A 667 26.11 15.49 27.75
C ARG A 667 26.58 16.69 28.57
N LYS A 668 25.88 17.82 28.50
CA LYS A 668 26.17 19.02 29.29
C LYS A 668 26.11 18.71 30.79
N ALA A 669 25.06 18.03 31.24
CA ALA A 669 24.91 17.59 32.63
C ALA A 669 26.04 16.65 33.08
N SER A 670 26.50 15.73 32.22
CA SER A 670 27.62 14.83 32.54
C SER A 670 28.98 15.55 32.64
N MET A 671 29.15 16.67 31.94
CA MET A 671 30.38 17.48 31.98
C MET A 671 30.38 18.52 33.11
N GLU A 672 29.21 18.85 33.67
CA GLU A 672 29.05 19.87 34.70
C GLU A 672 29.86 19.59 35.99
N PRO A 673 29.93 18.35 36.53
CA PRO A 673 30.78 18.04 37.67
C PRO A 673 32.28 18.27 37.41
N THR A 674 32.72 17.97 36.18
CA THR A 674 34.12 18.17 35.75
C THR A 674 34.42 19.66 35.58
N ARG A 675 33.47 20.42 35.02
CA ARG A 675 33.56 21.88 34.90
C ARG A 675 33.63 22.56 36.27
N GLN A 676 32.79 22.14 37.24
CA GLN A 676 32.82 22.65 38.61
C GLN A 676 34.12 22.32 39.33
N LYS A 677 34.68 21.11 39.15
CA LYS A 677 36.00 20.75 39.68
C LYS A 677 37.11 21.62 39.09
N LEU A 678 37.09 21.89 37.79
CA LEU A 678 38.07 22.77 37.14
C LEU A 678 37.94 24.21 37.64
N LEU A 679 36.73 24.76 37.72
CA LEU A 679 36.50 26.11 38.27
C LEU A 679 37.02 26.24 39.70
N LYS A 680 36.72 25.25 40.57
CA LYS A 680 37.21 25.23 41.95
C LYS A 680 38.73 25.10 42.04
N ALA A 681 39.35 24.36 41.12
CA ALA A 681 40.81 24.26 41.02
C ALA A 681 41.46 25.57 40.53
N PHE A 682 40.80 26.30 39.62
CA PHE A 682 41.23 27.64 39.22
C PHE A 682 41.11 28.65 40.37
N GLU A 683 39.99 28.67 41.10
CA GLU A 683 39.82 29.51 42.28
C GLU A 683 40.86 29.20 43.37
N LEU A 684 41.15 27.92 43.62
CA LEU A 684 42.20 27.50 44.56
C LEU A 684 43.59 27.96 44.11
N ARG A 685 43.85 27.94 42.80
CA ARG A 685 45.13 28.40 42.22
C ARG A 685 45.27 29.91 42.32
N ASP A 686 44.21 30.66 42.01
CA ASP A 686 44.20 32.12 42.15
C ASP A 686 44.33 32.54 43.62
N TYR A 687 43.67 31.81 44.54
CA TYR A 687 43.85 32.00 45.97
C TYR A 687 45.30 31.74 46.39
N GLN A 688 45.90 30.61 45.99
CA GLN A 688 47.31 30.31 46.28
C GLN A 688 48.27 31.34 45.69
N VAL A 689 48.01 31.85 44.48
CA VAL A 689 48.82 32.91 43.86
C VAL A 689 48.69 34.23 44.63
N SER A 690 47.49 34.58 45.12
CA SER A 690 47.28 35.75 45.97
C SER A 690 47.97 35.61 47.33
N GLU A 691 47.87 34.45 47.99
CA GLU A 691 48.50 34.18 49.27
C GLU A 691 50.04 34.17 49.16
N THR A 692 50.56 33.68 48.03
CA THR A 692 52.00 33.71 47.72
C THR A 692 52.49 35.12 47.44
N ARG A 693 51.68 35.97 46.77
CA ARG A 693 51.97 37.40 46.57
C ARG A 693 51.99 38.18 47.90
N ASP A 694 51.03 37.92 48.78
CA ASP A 694 50.97 38.53 50.12
C ASP A 694 52.14 38.11 51.01
N ARG A 695 52.54 36.82 50.97
CA ARG A 695 53.72 36.33 51.71
C ARG A 695 55.06 36.84 51.17
N LEU A 696 55.15 37.13 49.88
CA LEU A 696 56.34 37.70 49.25
C LEU A 696 56.39 39.24 49.34
N GLY A 697 55.40 39.89 49.95
CA GLY A 697 55.39 41.34 50.13
C GLY A 697 55.36 42.13 48.81
N ILE A 698 54.77 41.56 47.75
CA ILE A 698 54.68 42.24 46.45
C ILE A 698 53.53 43.25 46.53
N ILE A 699 53.87 44.47 46.93
CA ILE A 699 52.97 45.63 46.88
C ILE A 699 52.71 45.96 45.42
N ASP A 700 51.43 46.07 45.06
CA ASP A 700 51.01 46.48 43.72
C ASP A 700 51.54 47.89 43.43
N SER A 701 52.51 48.00 42.53
CA SER A 701 53.09 49.26 42.10
C SER A 701 52.13 49.96 41.14
N SER A 702 51.02 50.49 41.65
CA SER A 702 50.13 51.40 40.93
C SER A 702 49.92 52.71 41.69
N SER A 703 51.02 53.34 42.10
CA SER A 703 51.06 54.77 42.41
C SER A 703 52.51 55.29 42.40
N VAL A 704 52.90 56.03 41.34
CA VAL A 704 53.94 57.09 41.16
C VAL A 704 54.05 57.26 39.63
N SER A 705 53.26 58.10 38.96
CA SER A 705 53.28 59.58 38.82
C SER A 705 54.10 60.07 37.61
N GLU A 706 53.44 60.93 36.81
CA GLU A 706 53.97 62.13 36.14
C GLU A 706 55.29 62.04 35.35
N GLU A 707 55.17 62.02 34.01
CA GLU A 707 55.54 63.14 33.12
C GLU A 707 54.82 63.03 31.77
#